data_AF-R5L2X2-F1
#
_entry.id   AF-R5L2X2-F1
#
_cell.length_a   1.000
_cell.length_b   1.000
_cell.length_c   1.000
_cell.angle_alpha   90.00
_cell.angle_beta   90.00
_cell.angle_gamma   90.00
#
_symmetry.space_group_name_H-M   'P 1'
#
loop_
_entity.id
_entity.type
_entity.pdbx_description
1 polymer ?
#
loop_
_entity_poly.entity_id
_entity_poly.type
_entity_poly.pdbx_seq_one_letter_code
_entity_poly.pdbx_strand_id
1 'polypeptide(L)'
;MLKAYQDYYALVQSDQVAVSEQAIDMLLEMLESKYAGITSAVQDVLAVGQTLIEDADSADLDEIKAAVEAYNNLSADAKSMADSILSNSTLKFVATLSVPIVYDENTDALEAYNNRPEVSTYKGSDLLSQATAYINEAQLNDFIAYIDGLDLDALTDEIITEAKSKYVQLSADSKGAIPEETYSKFVQIVTPIKDTNDFSDEIAAFQPTDFVRPINSKVAWTEGGIQSFVDKLGGLVGGFVNINDILSQNLYTADIVNMIYDLYATLSHNTTDIEGLITLGEIISGVITPEYLTSSLPESKFSAVVEKINAAEVAEGDPEGTNILDKIAAIDFTAEDWGFTSGDKDGFVDALLAALRPITQLLDPEAQISFKALGFLTVTANIGLRMFDPQITDDGNYAASIYENLLPLLEQLGMNDLPTTEEYKANYYAVKEESGAAVAADEFLKPILDSLFANVVDPIAADPLNGLIKVLPRLAYVVDGDRLNTYIQKVLSDQGKIVSLEGLAASFAGDGPLLDLTTLGLDLSTAAINNLIPDSIDIGSLIGDGTELVLNIGDLPWTTLANCATLSAVPSSTITNAYTLLRTGETDSCISTVMYFLYDVALADTDTYNAIKTLVKGVVPDNLASLIDSVFSVALDPAQAAGDKYTGYGLILDNGLIGGMPTGNEIWRVNAAAGAGGTISPSGDIAVKQAASRTFTITADAGHTISSLTVNGQAVAAAAGKTAYDYTVNGADVTSNDPANQNTTDVTIAVTFADESGKPDPGPDPADPTDPTDPSNPTDPSGNNNQGGNNNQGGNNNGGKLPTVNNGNPNLPNTGAQEIAGMSVLTVILAVAAGAIVWLVLRKRIVKE
;
A
#
# COMPACT_ATOMS: atom_id res chain seq x y z
N MET A 1 27.05 66.78 -43.20
CA MET A 1 27.11 65.90 -42.02
C MET A 1 26.62 64.50 -42.32
N LEU A 2 25.44 64.31 -42.93
CA LEU A 2 24.94 62.99 -43.36
C LEU A 2 25.97 62.13 -44.11
N LYS A 3 26.67 62.71 -45.10
CA LYS A 3 27.71 61.97 -45.83
C LYS A 3 28.90 61.55 -44.94
N ALA A 4 29.42 62.44 -44.10
CA ALA A 4 30.51 62.11 -43.17
C ALA A 4 30.09 61.06 -42.12
N TYR A 5 28.81 61.03 -41.78
CA TYR A 5 28.22 60.03 -40.91
C TYR A 5 28.10 58.66 -41.58
N GLN A 6 27.58 58.63 -42.82
CA GLN A 6 27.53 57.42 -43.64
C GLN A 6 28.94 56.87 -43.92
N ASP A 7 29.92 57.76 -44.14
CA ASP A 7 31.32 57.39 -44.32
C ASP A 7 31.91 56.80 -43.01
N TYR A 8 31.57 57.36 -41.84
CA TYR A 8 31.97 56.83 -40.53
C TYR A 8 31.33 55.46 -40.23
N TYR A 9 30.03 55.32 -40.47
CA TYR A 9 29.29 54.06 -40.34
C TYR A 9 29.87 52.97 -41.26
N ALA A 10 30.16 53.32 -42.52
CA ALA A 10 30.77 52.40 -43.48
C ALA A 10 32.20 51.99 -43.08
N LEU A 11 32.99 52.90 -42.50
CA LEU A 11 34.35 52.61 -42.02
C LEU A 11 34.34 51.64 -40.82
N VAL A 12 33.39 51.82 -39.90
CA VAL A 12 33.21 50.92 -38.74
C VAL A 12 32.82 49.52 -39.21
N GLN A 13 31.92 49.42 -40.20
CA GLN A 13 31.55 48.14 -40.82
C GLN A 13 32.71 47.51 -41.60
N SER A 14 33.54 48.28 -42.32
CA SER A 14 34.60 47.73 -43.17
C SER A 14 35.84 47.25 -42.40
N ASP A 15 36.21 47.91 -41.31
CA ASP A 15 37.54 47.73 -40.71
C ASP A 15 37.52 46.98 -39.37
N GLN A 16 36.48 47.13 -38.54
CA GLN A 16 36.43 46.47 -37.23
C GLN A 16 35.68 45.13 -37.27
N VAL A 17 34.55 45.06 -37.98
CA VAL A 17 33.76 43.83 -38.16
C VAL A 17 34.60 42.79 -38.93
N ALA A 18 35.16 43.18 -40.07
CA ALA A 18 35.87 42.28 -40.99
C ALA A 18 37.15 41.65 -40.38
N VAL A 19 37.85 42.36 -39.49
CA VAL A 19 39.07 41.83 -38.84
C VAL A 19 38.72 40.74 -37.83
N SER A 20 37.57 40.86 -37.15
CA SER A 20 37.10 39.85 -36.22
C SER A 20 36.69 38.56 -36.94
N GLU A 21 35.84 38.69 -37.96
CA GLU A 21 35.35 37.56 -38.79
C GLU A 21 36.52 36.75 -39.38
N GLN A 22 37.52 37.43 -39.96
CA GLN A 22 38.70 36.77 -40.52
C GLN A 22 39.57 36.05 -39.48
N ALA A 23 39.64 36.55 -38.25
CA ALA A 23 40.40 35.90 -37.18
C ALA A 23 39.72 34.61 -36.72
N ILE A 24 38.39 34.58 -36.68
CA ILE A 24 37.58 33.42 -36.31
C ILE A 24 37.67 32.36 -37.39
N ASP A 25 37.46 32.71 -38.66
CA ASP A 25 37.54 31.77 -39.77
C ASP A 25 38.93 31.09 -39.83
N MET A 26 40.00 31.87 -39.63
CA MET A 26 41.36 31.33 -39.55
C MET A 26 41.53 30.35 -38.37
N LEU A 27 40.98 30.67 -37.20
CA LEU A 27 41.03 29.79 -36.02
C LEU A 27 40.25 28.49 -36.26
N LEU A 28 39.04 28.57 -36.80
CA LEU A 28 38.20 27.41 -37.09
C LEU A 28 38.84 26.50 -38.15
N GLU A 29 39.40 27.07 -39.23
CA GLU A 29 40.10 26.32 -40.28
C GLU A 29 41.30 25.53 -39.71
N MET A 30 42.05 26.13 -38.77
CA MET A 30 43.16 25.45 -38.09
C MET A 30 42.70 24.31 -37.18
N LEU A 31 41.53 24.46 -36.56
CA LEU A 31 41.02 23.55 -35.53
C LEU A 31 40.17 22.40 -36.09
N GLU A 32 39.57 22.57 -37.27
CA GLU A 32 38.71 21.56 -37.91
C GLU A 32 39.40 20.20 -38.08
N SER A 33 40.68 20.21 -38.47
CA SER A 33 41.47 18.98 -38.63
C SER A 33 41.66 18.17 -37.34
N LYS A 34 41.45 18.81 -36.19
CA LYS A 34 41.63 18.24 -34.85
C LYS A 34 40.30 18.01 -34.12
N TYR A 35 39.29 18.82 -34.42
CA TYR A 35 37.96 18.77 -33.82
C TYR A 35 36.92 18.79 -34.95
N ALA A 36 36.55 17.60 -35.44
CA ALA A 36 35.62 17.49 -36.57
C ALA A 36 34.26 18.13 -36.25
N GLY A 37 33.74 18.92 -37.18
CA GLY A 37 32.43 19.58 -37.07
C GLY A 37 32.44 20.88 -36.27
N ILE A 38 33.57 21.29 -35.68
CA ILE A 38 33.66 22.52 -34.87
C ILE A 38 33.40 23.77 -35.71
N THR A 39 33.89 23.80 -36.95
CA THR A 39 33.75 24.97 -37.84
C THR A 39 32.28 25.23 -38.15
N SER A 40 31.58 24.20 -38.61
CA SER A 40 30.15 24.30 -38.95
C SER A 40 29.32 24.67 -37.73
N ALA A 41 29.48 23.96 -36.61
CA ALA A 41 28.71 24.23 -35.40
C ALA A 41 28.92 25.65 -34.84
N VAL A 42 30.15 26.15 -34.82
CA VAL A 42 30.43 27.53 -34.37
C VAL A 42 29.86 28.54 -35.37
N GLN A 43 30.10 28.37 -36.67
CA GLN A 43 29.59 29.31 -37.69
C GLN A 43 28.06 29.37 -37.72
N ASP A 44 27.38 28.23 -37.57
CA ASP A 44 25.92 28.15 -37.54
C ASP A 44 25.35 28.91 -36.33
N VAL A 45 25.92 28.72 -35.13
CA VAL A 45 25.54 29.48 -33.92
C VAL A 45 25.73 30.98 -34.11
N LEU A 46 26.83 31.40 -34.75
CA LEU A 46 27.09 32.81 -35.03
C LEU A 46 26.09 33.39 -36.02
N ALA A 47 25.78 32.65 -37.09
CA ALA A 47 24.83 33.06 -38.12
C ALA A 47 23.42 33.25 -37.53
N VAL A 48 22.92 32.26 -36.79
CA VAL A 48 21.55 32.34 -36.22
C VAL A 48 21.46 33.38 -35.10
N GLY A 49 22.47 33.48 -34.24
CA GLY A 49 22.53 34.53 -33.22
C GLY A 49 22.66 35.93 -33.84
N GLN A 50 23.31 36.04 -35.00
CA GLN A 50 23.34 37.27 -35.77
C GLN A 50 21.96 37.67 -36.25
N THR A 51 21.21 36.75 -36.85
CA THR A 51 19.84 36.99 -37.32
C THR A 51 18.95 37.48 -36.18
N LEU A 52 19.02 36.83 -35.01
CA LEU A 52 18.22 37.22 -33.83
C LEU A 52 18.49 38.64 -33.34
N ILE A 53 19.73 39.12 -33.42
CA ILE A 53 20.07 40.50 -33.02
C ILE A 53 19.58 41.54 -34.04
N GLU A 54 19.61 41.19 -35.33
CA GLU A 54 19.29 42.13 -36.40
C GLU A 54 17.79 42.24 -36.66
N ASP A 55 17.10 41.10 -36.68
CA ASP A 55 15.68 41.01 -37.01
C ASP A 55 15.09 39.69 -36.47
N ALA A 56 14.82 39.66 -35.17
CA ALA A 56 14.25 38.49 -34.49
C ALA A 56 12.90 38.05 -35.10
N ASP A 57 12.08 38.99 -35.57
CA ASP A 57 10.76 38.72 -36.16
C ASP A 57 10.86 37.93 -37.48
N SER A 58 12.01 37.98 -38.16
CA SER A 58 12.28 37.27 -39.41
C SER A 58 12.99 35.92 -39.23
N ALA A 59 13.36 35.57 -38.00
CA ALA A 59 14.25 34.45 -37.72
C ALA A 59 13.53 33.09 -37.82
N ASP A 60 14.14 32.14 -38.54
CA ASP A 60 13.60 30.78 -38.71
C ASP A 60 13.93 29.89 -37.50
N LEU A 61 12.91 29.47 -36.77
CA LEU A 61 13.05 28.66 -35.55
C LEU A 61 13.72 27.30 -35.84
N ASP A 62 13.46 26.69 -36.99
CA ASP A 62 14.03 25.38 -37.33
C ASP A 62 15.53 25.50 -37.65
N GLU A 63 15.94 26.59 -38.30
CA GLU A 63 17.36 26.89 -38.53
C GLU A 63 18.10 27.17 -37.20
N ILE A 64 17.49 27.94 -36.29
CA ILE A 64 18.06 28.22 -34.97
C ILE A 64 18.20 26.93 -34.16
N LYS A 65 17.17 26.08 -34.13
CA LYS A 65 17.20 24.77 -33.46
C LYS A 65 18.31 23.89 -34.02
N ALA A 66 18.42 23.77 -35.34
CA ALA A 66 19.45 22.97 -35.99
C ALA A 66 20.87 23.44 -35.64
N ALA A 67 21.10 24.76 -35.60
CA ALA A 67 22.39 25.33 -35.22
C ALA A 67 22.77 25.03 -33.76
N VAL A 68 21.83 25.21 -32.83
CA VAL A 68 22.05 24.92 -31.40
C VAL A 68 22.25 23.42 -31.17
N GLU A 69 21.48 22.57 -31.86
CA GLU A 69 21.61 21.11 -31.78
C GLU A 69 22.95 20.62 -32.35
N ALA A 70 23.38 21.15 -33.50
CA ALA A 70 24.68 20.84 -34.09
C ALA A 70 25.84 21.17 -33.12
N TYR A 71 25.75 22.30 -32.44
CA TYR A 71 26.70 22.67 -31.38
C TYR A 71 26.60 21.78 -30.14
N ASN A 72 25.39 21.36 -29.74
CA ASN A 72 25.19 20.46 -28.60
C ASN A 72 25.69 19.03 -28.86
N ASN A 73 25.64 18.56 -30.10
CA ASN A 73 26.06 17.23 -30.51
C ASN A 73 27.57 17.11 -30.80
N LEU A 74 28.36 18.18 -30.59
CA LEU A 74 29.82 18.10 -30.65
C LEU A 74 30.38 17.11 -29.62
N SER A 75 31.46 16.40 -29.97
CA SER A 75 32.22 15.60 -29.01
C SER A 75 32.71 16.45 -27.83
N ALA A 76 32.87 15.88 -26.63
CA ALA A 76 33.27 16.63 -25.43
C ALA A 76 34.52 17.52 -25.63
N ASP A 77 35.54 17.00 -26.30
CA ASP A 77 36.77 17.73 -26.62
C ASP A 77 36.54 18.88 -27.62
N ALA A 78 35.68 18.67 -28.63
CA ALA A 78 35.30 19.69 -29.60
C ALA A 78 34.41 20.77 -28.99
N LYS A 79 33.48 20.38 -28.11
CA LYS A 79 32.58 21.29 -27.39
C LYS A 79 33.38 22.20 -26.45
N SER A 80 34.30 21.66 -25.66
CA SER A 80 35.18 22.46 -24.80
C SER A 80 36.01 23.50 -25.58
N MET A 81 36.47 23.13 -26.78
CA MET A 81 37.16 24.06 -27.68
C MET A 81 36.20 25.11 -28.25
N ALA A 82 35.00 24.70 -28.69
CA ALA A 82 33.97 25.61 -29.19
C ALA A 82 33.56 26.64 -28.11
N ASP A 83 33.37 26.20 -26.86
CA ASP A 83 33.09 27.07 -25.71
C ASP A 83 34.20 28.10 -25.51
N SER A 84 35.45 27.66 -25.62
CA SER A 84 36.62 28.54 -25.50
C SER A 84 36.65 29.59 -26.61
N ILE A 85 36.29 29.23 -27.84
CA ILE A 85 36.21 30.16 -28.97
C ILE A 85 35.07 31.16 -28.75
N LEU A 86 33.86 30.66 -28.45
CA LEU A 86 32.65 31.45 -28.25
C LEU A 86 32.77 32.42 -27.04
N SER A 87 33.46 32.03 -25.98
CA SER A 87 33.59 32.81 -24.74
C SER A 87 34.70 33.86 -24.77
N ASN A 88 35.79 33.61 -25.51
CA ASN A 88 36.99 34.47 -25.52
C ASN A 88 37.08 35.40 -26.73
N SER A 89 36.20 35.26 -27.69
CA SER A 89 36.22 36.03 -28.93
C SER A 89 35.05 37.01 -28.94
N THR A 90 35.29 38.25 -29.38
CA THR A 90 34.23 39.23 -29.62
C THR A 90 33.81 39.09 -31.07
N LEU A 91 32.67 38.45 -31.33
CA LEU A 91 32.42 37.81 -32.63
C LEU A 91 31.59 38.67 -33.58
N LYS A 92 30.70 39.51 -33.04
CA LYS A 92 29.82 40.36 -33.84
C LYS A 92 29.85 41.81 -33.37
N PHE A 93 29.96 42.74 -34.32
CA PHE A 93 29.92 44.18 -34.11
C PHE A 93 28.76 44.77 -34.94
N VAL A 94 27.63 45.10 -34.31
CA VAL A 94 26.49 45.73 -35.00
C VAL A 94 26.49 47.22 -34.71
N ALA A 95 26.53 48.05 -35.75
CA ALA A 95 26.36 49.49 -35.62
C ALA A 95 24.85 49.82 -35.61
N THR A 96 24.31 50.17 -34.45
CA THR A 96 22.89 50.52 -34.28
C THR A 96 22.71 52.00 -33.97
N LEU A 97 21.58 52.60 -34.34
CA LEU A 97 21.22 53.96 -33.95
C LEU A 97 20.47 53.92 -32.62
N SER A 98 20.83 54.79 -31.67
CA SER A 98 20.13 54.85 -30.38
C SER A 98 18.65 55.22 -30.50
N VAL A 99 18.26 55.96 -31.57
CA VAL A 99 16.86 56.20 -31.98
C VAL A 99 16.79 56.20 -33.51
N PRO A 100 15.83 55.50 -34.14
CA PRO A 100 15.64 55.56 -35.59
C PRO A 100 15.22 56.98 -36.02
N ILE A 101 16.09 57.69 -36.75
CA ILE A 101 15.77 59.01 -37.31
C ILE A 101 16.01 59.02 -38.82
N VAL A 102 15.13 59.72 -39.54
CA VAL A 102 15.30 59.97 -40.98
C VAL A 102 16.29 61.13 -41.13
N TYR A 103 17.49 60.82 -41.63
CA TYR A 103 18.47 61.85 -41.90
C TYR A 103 18.16 62.54 -43.23
N ASP A 104 17.70 63.78 -43.16
CA ASP A 104 17.51 64.65 -44.31
C ASP A 104 18.26 65.98 -44.14
N GLU A 105 18.05 66.92 -45.06
CA GLU A 105 18.71 68.23 -45.04
C GLU A 105 18.30 69.14 -43.87
N ASN A 106 17.29 68.75 -43.09
CA ASN A 106 16.75 69.49 -41.96
C ASN A 106 17.08 68.87 -40.59
N THR A 107 17.72 67.69 -40.52
CA THR A 107 18.07 67.04 -39.25
C THR A 107 19.10 67.87 -38.46
N ASP A 108 18.80 68.20 -37.20
CA ASP A 108 19.65 69.02 -36.35
C ASP A 108 20.98 68.32 -35.99
N ALA A 109 22.07 69.08 -35.88
CA ALA A 109 23.40 68.55 -35.61
C ALA A 109 23.52 67.87 -34.23
N LEU A 110 22.80 68.37 -33.23
CA LEU A 110 22.73 67.83 -31.89
C LEU A 110 21.86 66.56 -31.87
N GLU A 111 20.79 66.52 -32.65
CA GLU A 111 19.96 65.33 -32.85
C GLU A 111 20.74 64.21 -33.54
N ALA A 112 21.52 64.52 -34.57
CA ALA A 112 22.41 63.56 -35.24
C ALA A 112 23.57 63.07 -34.34
N TYR A 113 24.11 63.93 -33.48
CA TYR A 113 25.18 63.56 -32.53
C TYR A 113 24.67 62.70 -31.37
N ASN A 114 23.47 63.00 -30.88
CA ASN A 114 22.83 62.23 -29.81
C ASN A 114 22.36 60.85 -30.31
N ASN A 115 22.09 60.69 -31.61
CA ASN A 115 21.78 59.42 -32.28
C ASN A 115 22.97 58.85 -33.08
N ARG A 116 24.21 59.00 -32.56
CA ARG A 116 25.42 58.40 -33.18
C ARG A 116 25.30 56.86 -33.26
N PRO A 117 26.02 56.19 -34.18
CA PRO A 117 25.96 54.75 -34.26
C PRO A 117 26.74 54.18 -33.08
N GLU A 118 26.06 53.41 -32.24
CA GLU A 118 26.69 52.66 -31.17
C GLU A 118 27.06 51.28 -31.70
N VAL A 119 28.32 50.90 -31.46
CA VAL A 119 28.83 49.59 -31.86
C VAL A 119 28.61 48.63 -30.71
N SER A 120 27.61 47.78 -30.86
CA SER A 120 27.32 46.73 -29.90
C SER A 120 28.15 45.50 -30.24
N THR A 121 28.88 45.00 -29.24
CA THR A 121 29.72 43.82 -29.36
C THR A 121 29.12 42.64 -28.62
N TYR A 122 29.09 41.47 -29.24
CA TYR A 122 28.54 40.25 -28.64
C TYR A 122 29.59 39.15 -28.62
N LYS A 123 29.68 38.42 -27.51
CA LYS A 123 30.42 37.16 -27.46
C LYS A 123 29.58 36.06 -28.07
N GLY A 124 30.22 35.02 -28.59
CA GLY A 124 29.53 33.85 -29.12
C GLY A 124 28.71 33.12 -28.08
N SER A 125 29.19 33.13 -26.82
CA SER A 125 28.43 32.62 -25.68
C SER A 125 27.10 33.36 -25.50
N ASP A 126 27.09 34.67 -25.72
CA ASP A 126 25.90 35.51 -25.56
C ASP A 126 24.92 35.26 -26.72
N LEU A 127 25.45 35.05 -27.93
CA LEU A 127 24.67 34.70 -29.12
C LEU A 127 24.00 33.32 -28.99
N LEU A 128 24.75 32.32 -28.52
CA LEU A 128 24.25 31.00 -28.22
C LEU A 128 23.17 31.02 -27.12
N SER A 129 23.39 31.82 -26.08
CA SER A 129 22.42 32.02 -25.00
C SER A 129 21.14 32.66 -25.51
N GLN A 130 21.22 33.68 -26.36
CA GLN A 130 20.05 34.30 -27.01
C GLN A 130 19.31 33.32 -27.91
N ALA A 131 20.02 32.53 -28.73
CA ALA A 131 19.42 31.48 -29.55
C ALA A 131 18.68 30.43 -28.71
N THR A 132 19.30 29.99 -27.60
CA THR A 132 18.68 29.04 -26.67
C THR A 132 17.44 29.63 -25.98
N ALA A 133 17.52 30.89 -25.53
CA ALA A 133 16.39 31.59 -24.92
C ALA A 133 15.21 31.76 -25.90
N TYR A 134 15.50 32.11 -27.15
CA TYR A 134 14.50 32.24 -28.21
C TYR A 134 13.80 30.89 -28.50
N ILE A 135 14.56 29.79 -28.56
CA ILE A 135 13.98 28.44 -28.69
C ILE A 135 13.04 28.13 -27.52
N ASN A 136 13.51 28.34 -26.28
CA ASN A 136 12.75 28.06 -25.06
C ASN A 136 11.44 28.87 -24.97
N GLU A 137 11.49 30.14 -25.35
CA GLU A 137 10.30 31.02 -25.39
C GLU A 137 9.32 30.58 -26.48
N ALA A 138 9.81 30.27 -27.68
CA ALA A 138 8.97 29.79 -28.77
C ALA A 138 8.28 28.45 -28.43
N GLN A 139 9.01 27.51 -27.81
CA GLN A 139 8.45 26.23 -27.36
C GLN A 139 7.42 26.41 -26.24
N LEU A 140 7.68 27.29 -25.27
CA LEU A 140 6.72 27.60 -24.20
C LEU A 140 5.43 28.21 -24.77
N ASN A 141 5.54 29.18 -25.67
CA ASN A 141 4.39 29.80 -26.31
C ASN A 141 3.59 28.82 -27.18
N ASP A 142 4.27 27.94 -27.92
CA ASP A 142 3.62 26.87 -28.69
C ASP A 142 2.88 25.88 -27.79
N PHE A 143 3.49 25.47 -26.66
CA PHE A 143 2.84 24.63 -25.66
C PHE A 143 1.59 25.30 -25.07
N ILE A 144 1.71 26.56 -24.62
CA ILE A 144 0.58 27.31 -24.05
C ILE A 144 -0.56 27.42 -25.06
N ALA A 145 -0.28 27.86 -26.28
CA ALA A 145 -1.27 28.01 -27.33
C ALA A 145 -1.96 26.69 -27.68
N TYR A 146 -1.19 25.58 -27.70
CA TYR A 146 -1.72 24.25 -27.95
C TYR A 146 -2.69 23.83 -26.84
N ILE A 147 -2.24 23.83 -25.58
CA ILE A 147 -3.04 23.39 -24.43
C ILE A 147 -4.30 24.25 -24.25
N ASP A 148 -4.17 25.58 -24.32
CA ASP A 148 -5.30 26.49 -24.16
C ASP A 148 -6.35 26.30 -25.26
N GLY A 149 -5.92 25.89 -26.45
CA GLY A 149 -6.80 25.61 -27.60
C GLY A 149 -7.54 24.27 -27.56
N LEU A 150 -7.18 23.32 -26.68
CA LEU A 150 -7.81 21.99 -26.62
C LEU A 150 -9.20 22.01 -25.96
N ASP A 151 -10.07 21.11 -26.41
CA ASP A 151 -11.37 20.82 -25.79
C ASP A 151 -11.27 19.55 -24.95
N LEU A 152 -11.53 19.64 -23.64
CA LEU A 152 -11.41 18.53 -22.70
C LEU A 152 -12.44 17.43 -22.96
N ASP A 153 -13.58 17.76 -23.59
CA ASP A 153 -14.63 16.79 -23.92
C ASP A 153 -14.33 16.01 -25.22
N ALA A 154 -13.27 16.37 -25.94
CA ALA A 154 -12.90 15.81 -27.24
C ALA A 154 -11.45 15.30 -27.32
N LEU A 155 -10.89 14.85 -26.20
CA LEU A 155 -9.53 14.31 -26.13
C LEU A 155 -9.41 12.93 -26.81
N THR A 156 -8.31 12.72 -27.54
CA THR A 156 -7.90 11.42 -28.10
C THR A 156 -6.48 11.08 -27.65
N ASP A 157 -6.09 9.81 -27.76
CA ASP A 157 -4.72 9.37 -27.45
C ASP A 157 -3.66 10.13 -28.26
N GLU A 158 -3.97 10.51 -29.52
CA GLU A 158 -3.07 11.34 -30.33
C GLU A 158 -2.90 12.76 -29.75
N ILE A 159 -4.00 13.38 -29.33
CA ILE A 159 -3.98 14.73 -28.71
C ILE A 159 -3.17 14.70 -27.41
N ILE A 160 -3.39 13.70 -26.56
CA ILE A 160 -2.67 13.54 -25.30
C ILE A 160 -1.17 13.31 -25.59
N THR A 161 -0.85 12.47 -26.58
CA THR A 161 0.54 12.20 -26.96
C THR A 161 1.24 13.47 -27.48
N GLU A 162 0.56 14.29 -28.28
CA GLU A 162 1.11 15.54 -28.77
C GLU A 162 1.30 16.58 -27.65
N ALA A 163 0.32 16.71 -26.74
CA ALA A 163 0.43 17.56 -25.55
C ALA A 163 1.68 17.20 -24.72
N LYS A 164 1.88 15.90 -24.44
CA LYS A 164 3.06 15.38 -23.74
C LYS A 164 4.34 15.69 -24.51
N SER A 165 4.36 15.45 -25.82
CA SER A 165 5.54 15.71 -26.66
C SER A 165 5.97 17.18 -26.63
N LYS A 166 5.01 18.13 -26.61
CA LYS A 166 5.32 19.55 -26.48
C LYS A 166 5.84 19.91 -25.09
N TYR A 167 5.27 19.32 -24.03
CA TYR A 167 5.77 19.53 -22.66
C TYR A 167 7.20 19.02 -22.46
N VAL A 168 7.53 17.85 -23.01
CA VAL A 168 8.87 17.23 -22.92
C VAL A 168 9.95 18.10 -23.57
N GLN A 169 9.58 18.88 -24.59
CA GLN A 169 10.49 19.79 -25.27
C GLN A 169 10.84 21.03 -24.44
N LEU A 170 10.09 21.34 -23.38
CA LEU A 170 10.34 22.50 -22.55
C LEU A 170 11.57 22.28 -21.66
N SER A 171 12.40 23.32 -21.55
CA SER A 171 13.45 23.38 -20.53
C SER A 171 12.86 23.42 -19.12
N ALA A 172 13.64 23.09 -18.09
CA ALA A 172 13.19 23.18 -16.69
C ALA A 172 12.69 24.59 -16.33
N ASP A 173 13.39 25.63 -16.78
CA ASP A 173 12.99 27.03 -16.60
C ASP A 173 11.66 27.33 -17.31
N SER A 174 11.49 26.84 -18.54
CA SER A 174 10.24 27.00 -19.29
C SER A 174 9.07 26.27 -18.61
N LYS A 175 9.28 25.08 -18.05
CA LYS A 175 8.26 24.35 -17.28
C LYS A 175 7.82 25.13 -16.04
N GLY A 176 8.77 25.76 -15.34
CA GLY A 176 8.49 26.65 -14.21
C GLY A 176 7.79 27.96 -14.59
N ALA A 177 7.77 28.33 -15.87
CA ALA A 177 7.14 29.54 -16.40
C ALA A 177 5.75 29.31 -17.02
N ILE A 178 5.22 28.08 -16.98
CA ILE A 178 3.88 27.77 -17.50
C ILE A 178 2.83 28.49 -16.64
N PRO A 179 1.85 29.20 -17.24
CA PRO A 179 0.72 29.78 -16.49
C PRO A 179 -0.07 28.71 -15.73
N GLU A 180 -0.50 29.03 -14.51
CA GLU A 180 -1.18 28.08 -13.62
C GLU A 180 -2.44 27.46 -14.24
N GLU A 181 -3.26 28.26 -14.94
CA GLU A 181 -4.46 27.78 -15.65
C GLU A 181 -4.11 26.77 -16.75
N THR A 182 -3.11 27.09 -17.57
CA THR A 182 -2.61 26.21 -18.63
C THR A 182 -2.03 24.92 -18.06
N TYR A 183 -1.23 25.01 -16.99
CA TYR A 183 -0.67 23.83 -16.32
C TYR A 183 -1.78 22.94 -15.75
N SER A 184 -2.76 23.53 -15.07
CA SER A 184 -3.92 22.81 -14.52
C SER A 184 -4.73 22.10 -15.61
N LYS A 185 -4.92 22.75 -16.77
CA LYS A 185 -5.57 22.13 -17.92
C LYS A 185 -4.73 21.00 -18.51
N PHE A 186 -3.41 21.16 -18.59
CA PHE A 186 -2.51 20.10 -19.03
C PHE A 186 -2.55 18.89 -18.09
N VAL A 187 -2.58 19.10 -16.78
CA VAL A 187 -2.76 18.03 -15.79
C VAL A 187 -4.06 17.25 -16.06
N GLN A 188 -5.18 17.94 -16.32
CA GLN A 188 -6.45 17.29 -16.67
C GLN A 188 -6.35 16.49 -17.98
N ILE A 189 -5.65 17.01 -19.00
CA ILE A 189 -5.45 16.32 -20.29
C ILE A 189 -4.66 15.01 -20.10
N VAL A 190 -3.64 15.00 -19.25
CA VAL A 190 -2.78 13.82 -19.05
C VAL A 190 -3.22 12.94 -17.89
N THR A 191 -4.26 13.33 -17.15
CA THR A 191 -4.88 12.51 -16.11
C THR A 191 -5.38 11.20 -16.74
N PRO A 192 -5.15 10.04 -16.09
CA PRO A 192 -5.62 8.77 -16.62
C PRO A 192 -7.13 8.77 -16.91
N ILE A 193 -7.51 8.23 -18.06
CA ILE A 193 -8.92 8.01 -18.37
C ILE A 193 -9.46 6.96 -17.39
N LYS A 194 -10.54 7.31 -16.71
CA LYS A 194 -11.17 6.45 -15.72
C LYS A 194 -11.76 5.20 -16.38
N ASP A 195 -11.28 4.03 -15.98
CA ASP A 195 -11.80 2.74 -16.41
C ASP A 195 -13.20 2.50 -15.81
N THR A 196 -14.18 2.25 -16.66
CA THR A 196 -15.57 1.98 -16.29
C THR A 196 -15.93 0.50 -16.35
N ASN A 197 -14.94 -0.41 -16.36
CA ASN A 197 -15.15 -1.85 -16.35
C ASN A 197 -16.10 -2.28 -15.21
N ASP A 198 -17.00 -3.22 -15.50
CA ASP A 198 -18.05 -3.66 -14.58
C ASP A 198 -17.65 -4.86 -13.70
N PHE A 199 -16.41 -5.34 -13.85
CA PHE A 199 -15.80 -6.48 -13.15
C PHE A 199 -16.59 -7.80 -13.23
N SER A 200 -17.55 -7.92 -14.16
CA SER A 200 -18.43 -9.10 -14.22
C SER A 200 -17.66 -10.38 -14.51
N ASP A 201 -16.64 -10.30 -15.37
CA ASP A 201 -15.81 -11.44 -15.76
C ASP A 201 -14.89 -11.88 -14.61
N GLU A 202 -14.30 -10.94 -13.88
CA GLU A 202 -13.47 -11.20 -12.70
C GLU A 202 -14.29 -11.82 -11.57
N ILE A 203 -15.50 -11.33 -11.33
CA ILE A 203 -16.43 -11.90 -10.35
C ILE A 203 -16.84 -13.32 -10.77
N ALA A 204 -17.11 -13.55 -12.06
CA ALA A 204 -17.46 -14.87 -12.58
C ALA A 204 -16.30 -15.87 -12.55
N ALA A 205 -15.06 -15.38 -12.75
CA ALA A 205 -13.84 -16.19 -12.74
C ALA A 205 -13.33 -16.47 -11.32
N PHE A 206 -13.66 -15.61 -10.34
CA PHE A 206 -13.20 -15.76 -8.97
C PHE A 206 -13.62 -17.10 -8.37
N GLN A 207 -12.63 -17.88 -7.94
CA GLN A 207 -12.84 -19.13 -7.23
C GLN A 207 -12.58 -18.87 -5.73
N PRO A 208 -13.61 -18.90 -4.88
CA PRO A 208 -13.43 -18.84 -3.44
C PRO A 208 -12.55 -20.01 -2.96
N THR A 209 -11.93 -19.86 -1.80
CA THR A 209 -11.19 -20.93 -1.14
C THR A 209 -12.09 -22.15 -0.99
N ASP A 210 -11.72 -23.24 -1.66
CA ASP A 210 -12.30 -24.55 -1.42
C ASP A 210 -11.90 -25.05 -0.03
N PHE A 211 -12.85 -25.66 0.66
CA PHE A 211 -12.58 -26.33 1.92
C PHE A 211 -13.27 -27.69 1.93
N VAL A 212 -12.62 -28.66 2.57
CA VAL A 212 -13.19 -29.99 2.76
C VAL A 212 -14.32 -29.87 3.79
N ARG A 213 -15.56 -30.16 3.43
CA ARG A 213 -16.68 -30.18 4.38
C ARG A 213 -16.59 -31.43 5.27
N PRO A 214 -16.71 -31.32 6.61
CA PRO A 214 -16.72 -32.48 7.50
C PRO A 214 -17.86 -33.45 7.15
N ILE A 215 -17.49 -34.66 6.72
CA ILE A 215 -18.46 -35.67 6.26
C ILE A 215 -19.36 -36.22 7.38
N ASN A 216 -18.93 -36.05 8.63
CA ASN A 216 -19.60 -36.53 9.83
C ASN A 216 -20.52 -35.50 10.49
N SER A 217 -20.74 -34.33 9.86
CA SER A 217 -21.51 -33.22 10.47
C SER A 217 -22.78 -32.88 9.70
N LYS A 218 -23.93 -32.99 10.35
CA LYS A 218 -25.21 -32.48 9.83
C LYS A 218 -25.17 -30.95 9.65
N VAL A 219 -24.51 -30.24 10.55
CA VAL A 219 -24.36 -28.77 10.49
C VAL A 219 -23.57 -28.34 9.26
N ALA A 220 -22.47 -29.02 8.93
CA ALA A 220 -21.67 -28.72 7.74
C ALA A 220 -22.43 -28.96 6.41
N TRP A 221 -23.39 -29.88 6.43
CA TRP A 221 -24.19 -30.28 5.27
C TRP A 221 -25.63 -29.74 5.31
N THR A 222 -25.85 -28.62 5.99
CA THR A 222 -27.11 -27.88 5.93
C THR A 222 -26.86 -26.42 5.55
N GLU A 223 -27.68 -25.86 4.68
CA GLU A 223 -27.60 -24.45 4.31
C GLU A 223 -27.74 -23.53 5.53
N GLY A 224 -26.76 -22.64 5.73
CA GLY A 224 -26.68 -21.79 6.92
C GLY A 224 -26.36 -22.55 8.21
N GLY A 225 -25.99 -23.82 8.15
CA GLY A 225 -25.63 -24.62 9.32
C GLY A 225 -24.37 -24.08 10.01
N ILE A 226 -23.28 -23.86 9.26
CA ILE A 226 -22.05 -23.25 9.82
C ILE A 226 -22.33 -21.83 10.33
N GLN A 227 -23.15 -21.04 9.63
CA GLN A 227 -23.62 -19.75 10.14
C GLN A 227 -24.36 -19.88 11.49
N SER A 228 -25.23 -20.88 11.65
CA SER A 228 -25.90 -21.12 12.94
C SER A 228 -24.93 -21.52 14.06
N PHE A 229 -23.84 -22.20 13.71
CA PHE A 229 -22.74 -22.48 14.64
C PHE A 229 -22.01 -21.20 15.02
N VAL A 230 -21.71 -20.33 14.04
CA VAL A 230 -21.09 -19.01 14.26
C VAL A 230 -21.96 -18.14 15.16
N ASP A 231 -23.26 -18.04 14.91
CA ASP A 231 -24.16 -17.21 15.72
C ASP A 231 -24.26 -17.73 17.15
N LYS A 232 -24.30 -19.05 17.32
CA LYS A 232 -24.30 -19.69 18.64
C LYS A 232 -22.98 -19.45 19.36
N LEU A 233 -21.86 -19.64 18.67
CA LEU A 233 -20.52 -19.38 19.20
C LEU A 233 -20.36 -17.89 19.58
N GLY A 234 -20.77 -16.98 18.70
CA GLY A 234 -20.76 -15.54 18.93
C GLY A 234 -21.63 -15.13 20.12
N GLY A 235 -22.84 -15.69 20.25
CA GLY A 235 -23.69 -15.48 21.43
C GLY A 235 -23.08 -16.01 22.72
N LEU A 236 -22.34 -17.12 22.67
CA LEU A 236 -21.57 -17.62 23.81
C LEU A 236 -20.42 -16.66 24.14
N VAL A 237 -19.61 -16.27 23.15
CA VAL A 237 -18.42 -15.43 23.35
C VAL A 237 -18.77 -14.00 23.78
N GLY A 238 -19.76 -13.38 23.15
CA GLY A 238 -20.24 -12.04 23.48
C GLY A 238 -20.81 -11.91 24.90
N GLY A 239 -21.15 -13.03 25.54
CA GLY A 239 -21.51 -13.07 26.96
C GLY A 239 -20.33 -12.91 27.94
N PHE A 240 -19.09 -13.02 27.47
CA PHE A 240 -17.87 -12.92 28.31
C PHE A 240 -16.85 -11.91 27.80
N VAL A 241 -16.84 -11.69 26.49
CA VAL A 241 -15.89 -10.84 25.80
C VAL A 241 -16.70 -9.70 25.18
N ASN A 242 -16.68 -8.56 25.86
CA ASN A 242 -17.22 -7.34 25.30
C ASN A 242 -16.08 -6.58 24.60
N ILE A 243 -16.05 -6.65 23.26
CA ILE A 243 -15.03 -5.96 22.47
C ILE A 243 -15.03 -4.46 22.73
N ASN A 244 -16.20 -3.85 22.93
CA ASN A 244 -16.27 -2.42 23.26
C ASN A 244 -15.57 -2.11 24.59
N ASP A 245 -15.69 -2.98 25.59
CA ASP A 245 -14.97 -2.81 26.87
C ASP A 245 -13.46 -2.98 26.67
N ILE A 246 -13.03 -3.94 25.85
CA ILE A 246 -11.59 -4.16 25.58
C ILE A 246 -11.01 -2.99 24.80
N LEU A 247 -11.69 -2.50 23.76
CA LEU A 247 -11.29 -1.31 23.01
C LEU A 247 -11.24 -0.10 23.95
N SER A 248 -12.24 0.07 24.81
CA SER A 248 -12.27 1.16 25.79
C SER A 248 -11.12 1.10 26.80
N GLN A 249 -10.74 -0.10 27.24
CA GLN A 249 -9.71 -0.31 28.26
C GLN A 249 -8.28 -0.36 27.70
N ASN A 250 -8.10 -0.67 26.41
CA ASN A 250 -6.78 -0.93 25.83
C ASN A 250 -6.44 -0.04 24.64
N LEU A 251 -7.44 0.38 23.84
CA LEU A 251 -7.21 1.20 22.65
C LEU A 251 -7.53 2.68 22.90
N TYR A 252 -8.71 2.98 23.43
CA TYR A 252 -9.20 4.35 23.63
C TYR A 252 -8.65 4.96 24.93
N THR A 253 -7.32 4.97 25.03
CA THR A 253 -6.59 5.34 26.24
C THR A 253 -5.48 6.33 25.91
N ALA A 254 -5.13 7.18 26.89
CA ALA A 254 -4.00 8.10 26.73
C ALA A 254 -2.66 7.36 26.60
N ASP A 255 -2.58 6.13 27.10
CA ASP A 255 -1.45 5.24 26.93
C ASP A 255 -1.07 5.05 25.46
N ILE A 256 -2.07 4.94 24.56
CA ILE A 256 -1.84 4.81 23.13
C ILE A 256 -1.35 6.14 22.52
N VAL A 257 -1.91 7.26 22.95
CA VAL A 257 -1.46 8.60 22.53
C VAL A 257 -0.02 8.86 22.97
N ASN A 258 0.36 8.44 24.18
CA ASN A 258 1.70 8.61 24.73
C ASN A 258 2.77 7.87 23.90
N MET A 259 2.41 6.77 23.23
CA MET A 259 3.33 6.05 22.34
C MET A 259 3.79 6.90 21.15
N ILE A 260 3.04 7.95 20.77
CA ILE A 260 3.49 8.89 19.72
C ILE A 260 4.70 9.69 20.19
N TYR A 261 4.76 10.10 21.46
CA TYR A 261 5.94 10.78 22.00
C TYR A 261 7.11 9.83 22.21
N ASP A 262 6.85 8.57 22.60
CA ASP A 262 7.87 7.51 22.60
C ASP A 262 8.46 7.31 21.21
N LEU A 263 7.62 7.35 20.17
CA LEU A 263 8.05 7.28 18.78
C LEU A 263 8.91 8.50 18.41
N TYR A 264 8.50 9.71 18.77
CA TYR A 264 9.28 10.93 18.50
C TYR A 264 10.65 10.89 19.18
N ALA A 265 10.71 10.47 20.44
CA ALA A 265 11.97 10.24 21.16
C ALA A 265 12.83 9.19 20.44
N THR A 266 12.25 8.04 20.09
CA THR A 266 12.99 6.98 19.37
C THR A 266 13.54 7.47 18.04
N LEU A 267 12.72 8.15 17.25
CA LEU A 267 13.09 8.71 15.95
C LEU A 267 14.17 9.79 16.08
N SER A 268 14.13 10.60 17.14
CA SER A 268 15.13 11.65 17.41
C SER A 268 16.55 11.11 17.65
N HIS A 269 16.70 9.82 17.96
CA HIS A 269 17.99 9.13 18.10
C HIS A 269 18.41 8.37 16.84
N ASN A 270 17.68 8.49 15.74
CA ASN A 270 18.01 7.79 14.51
C ASN A 270 19.36 8.24 13.94
N THR A 271 20.30 7.30 13.79
CA THR A 271 21.67 7.57 13.35
C THR A 271 21.89 7.44 11.85
N THR A 272 20.82 7.35 11.04
CA THR A 272 20.96 7.29 9.57
C THR A 272 21.63 8.55 9.09
N ASP A 273 22.79 8.37 8.47
CA ASP A 273 23.63 9.44 7.96
C ASP A 273 23.07 9.96 6.63
N ILE A 274 22.87 11.28 6.54
CA ILE A 274 22.41 11.96 5.34
C ILE A 274 23.61 12.70 4.76
N GLU A 275 24.24 12.06 3.77
CA GLU A 275 25.38 12.56 3.00
C GLU A 275 26.56 13.07 3.87
N GLY A 276 26.80 12.47 5.04
CA GLY A 276 27.90 12.80 5.93
C GLY A 276 27.76 14.13 6.68
N LEU A 277 26.58 14.76 6.65
CA LEU A 277 26.37 16.13 7.13
C LEU A 277 25.50 16.22 8.38
N ILE A 278 24.45 15.42 8.44
CA ILE A 278 23.48 15.41 9.53
C ILE A 278 22.85 14.01 9.62
N THR A 279 22.44 13.62 10.82
CA THR A 279 21.67 12.41 11.02
C THR A 279 20.17 12.67 10.91
N LEU A 280 19.39 11.65 10.54
CA LEU A 280 17.93 11.76 10.52
C LEU A 280 17.36 12.16 11.89
N GLY A 281 17.94 11.66 12.98
CA GLY A 281 17.55 12.01 14.35
C GLY A 281 17.79 13.49 14.69
N GLU A 282 18.86 14.09 14.20
CA GLU A 282 19.10 15.54 14.34
C GLU A 282 18.10 16.38 13.54
N ILE A 283 17.70 15.92 12.35
CA ILE A 283 16.61 16.56 11.59
C ILE A 283 15.31 16.49 12.39
N ILE A 284 14.92 15.31 12.86
CA ILE A 284 13.69 15.12 13.64
C ILE A 284 13.70 15.98 14.90
N SER A 285 14.81 16.03 15.63
CA SER A 285 14.96 16.87 16.83
C SER A 285 14.87 18.37 16.52
N GLY A 286 15.28 18.78 15.31
CA GLY A 286 15.16 20.15 14.85
C GLY A 286 13.75 20.52 14.36
N VAL A 287 13.00 19.54 13.84
CA VAL A 287 11.63 19.73 13.33
C VAL A 287 10.61 19.66 14.47
N ILE A 288 10.68 18.62 15.30
CA ILE A 288 9.75 18.38 16.40
C ILE A 288 10.31 19.03 17.66
N THR A 289 10.18 20.36 17.75
CA THR A 289 10.59 21.13 18.95
C THR A 289 9.45 21.26 19.95
N PRO A 290 9.72 21.54 21.24
CA PRO A 290 8.67 21.85 22.21
C PRO A 290 7.78 23.00 21.77
N GLU A 291 8.35 24.04 21.14
CA GLU A 291 7.58 25.15 20.58
C GLU A 291 6.63 24.68 19.46
N TYR A 292 7.10 23.81 18.57
CA TYR A 292 6.29 23.29 17.46
C TYR A 292 5.19 22.33 17.95
N LEU A 293 5.51 21.46 18.90
CA LEU A 293 4.55 20.59 19.59
C LEU A 293 3.43 21.41 20.23
N THR A 294 3.78 22.45 20.99
CA THR A 294 2.79 23.27 21.71
C THR A 294 2.01 24.19 20.79
N SER A 295 2.62 24.76 19.74
CA SER A 295 1.90 25.55 18.73
C SER A 295 0.93 24.72 17.89
N SER A 296 1.16 23.41 17.80
CA SER A 296 0.27 22.47 17.10
C SER A 296 -0.97 22.10 17.93
N LEU A 297 -1.07 22.55 19.17
CA LEU A 297 -2.18 22.29 20.10
C LEU A 297 -2.90 23.59 20.51
N PRO A 298 -3.46 24.38 19.57
CA PRO A 298 -4.07 25.68 19.86
C PRO A 298 -5.35 25.61 20.69
N GLU A 299 -6.03 24.46 20.75
CA GLU A 299 -7.31 24.32 21.42
C GLU A 299 -7.19 24.29 22.94
N SER A 300 -8.09 25.02 23.61
CA SER A 300 -8.11 25.09 25.08
C SER A 300 -8.20 23.73 25.78
N LYS A 301 -8.81 22.71 25.14
CA LYS A 301 -8.91 21.35 25.69
C LYS A 301 -7.55 20.65 25.86
N PHE A 302 -6.50 21.10 25.16
CA PHE A 302 -5.14 20.56 25.24
C PHE A 302 -4.19 21.38 26.12
N SER A 303 -4.70 22.39 26.85
CA SER A 303 -3.85 23.31 27.63
C SER A 303 -3.01 22.60 28.69
N ALA A 304 -3.52 21.52 29.29
CA ALA A 304 -2.77 20.74 30.29
C ALA A 304 -1.56 20.01 29.67
N VAL A 305 -1.71 19.45 28.46
CA VAL A 305 -0.59 18.88 27.69
C VAL A 305 0.45 19.95 27.40
N VAL A 306 0.01 21.13 26.92
CA VAL A 306 0.90 22.26 26.61
C VAL A 306 1.68 22.73 27.84
N GLU A 307 1.03 22.85 29.00
CA GLU A 307 1.70 23.21 30.25
C GLU A 307 2.76 22.17 30.65
N LYS A 308 2.46 20.88 30.53
CA LYS A 308 3.40 19.79 30.84
C LYS A 308 4.60 19.77 29.89
N ILE A 309 4.39 19.96 28.58
CA ILE A 309 5.48 20.02 27.59
C ILE A 309 6.38 21.23 27.87
N ASN A 310 5.81 22.40 28.14
CA ASN A 310 6.59 23.61 28.46
C ASN A 310 7.39 23.49 29.76
N ALA A 311 7.02 22.58 30.66
CA ALA A 311 7.74 22.31 31.89
C ALA A 311 8.87 21.27 31.71
N ALA A 312 8.97 20.60 30.56
CA ALA A 312 10.03 19.64 30.29
C ALA A 312 11.38 20.35 30.15
N GLU A 313 12.41 19.84 30.81
CA GLU A 313 13.78 20.34 30.69
C GLU A 313 14.80 19.20 30.75
N VAL A 314 15.90 19.34 29.99
CA VAL A 314 17.07 18.47 30.10
C VAL A 314 17.97 19.01 31.21
N ALA A 315 18.17 18.21 32.27
CA ALA A 315 18.93 18.58 33.45
C ALA A 315 20.38 18.09 33.37
N GLU A 316 21.31 18.77 34.07
CA GLU A 316 22.75 18.45 34.09
C GLU A 316 23.09 17.04 34.64
N GLY A 317 22.12 16.35 35.24
CA GLY A 317 22.26 14.99 35.77
C GLY A 317 21.69 13.87 34.88
N ASP A 318 21.17 14.21 33.70
CA ASP A 318 20.57 13.22 32.81
C ASP A 318 21.62 12.36 32.08
N PRO A 319 21.25 11.13 31.67
CA PRO A 319 22.14 10.28 30.88
C PRO A 319 22.67 11.00 29.62
N GLU A 320 23.94 10.76 29.29
CA GLU A 320 24.56 11.30 28.08
C GLU A 320 23.76 10.89 26.84
N GLY A 321 23.46 11.85 25.96
CA GLY A 321 22.62 11.65 24.79
C GLY A 321 21.14 11.97 24.98
N THR A 322 20.64 12.13 26.22
CA THR A 322 19.23 12.51 26.48
C THR A 322 18.90 13.86 25.85
N ASN A 323 17.84 13.92 25.06
CA ASN A 323 17.31 15.14 24.46
C ASN A 323 15.93 15.51 25.05
N ILE A 324 15.36 16.61 24.56
CA ILE A 324 14.08 17.12 25.09
C ILE A 324 12.89 16.22 24.75
N LEU A 325 12.94 15.49 23.64
CA LEU A 325 11.88 14.56 23.24
C LEU A 325 11.86 13.33 24.15
N ASP A 326 13.02 12.86 24.65
CA ASP A 326 13.07 11.83 25.70
C ASP A 326 12.36 12.29 26.98
N LYS A 327 12.51 13.57 27.34
CA LYS A 327 11.85 14.15 28.50
C LYS A 327 10.35 14.24 28.33
N ILE A 328 9.90 14.61 27.13
CA ILE A 328 8.48 14.69 26.79
C ILE A 328 7.86 13.28 26.76
N ALA A 329 8.55 12.29 26.18
CA ALA A 329 8.11 10.89 26.18
C ALA A 329 7.98 10.30 27.59
N ALA A 330 8.83 10.74 28.53
CA ALA A 330 8.75 10.33 29.93
C ALA A 330 7.58 10.97 30.71
N ILE A 331 6.84 11.93 30.13
CA ILE A 331 5.67 12.54 30.77
C ILE A 331 4.48 11.57 30.68
N ASP A 332 3.87 11.30 31.83
CA ASP A 332 2.59 10.60 31.89
C ASP A 332 1.44 11.57 31.60
N PHE A 333 1.03 11.65 30.32
CA PHE A 333 -0.20 12.35 29.94
C PHE A 333 -1.41 11.43 30.17
N THR A 334 -2.38 11.94 30.91
CA THR A 334 -3.63 11.26 31.22
C THR A 334 -4.69 11.62 30.17
N ALA A 335 -5.79 10.85 30.12
CA ALA A 335 -6.91 11.17 29.22
C ALA A 335 -7.50 12.56 29.50
N GLU A 336 -7.54 12.97 30.78
CA GLU A 336 -8.02 14.29 31.20
C GLU A 336 -7.13 15.42 30.67
N ASP A 337 -5.80 15.21 30.59
CA ASP A 337 -4.89 16.21 30.03
C ASP A 337 -5.17 16.47 28.55
N TRP A 338 -5.55 15.42 27.83
CA TRP A 338 -5.95 15.44 26.42
C TRP A 338 -7.41 15.87 26.20
N GLY A 339 -8.16 16.15 27.27
CA GLY A 339 -9.54 16.62 27.19
C GLY A 339 -10.57 15.54 26.86
N PHE A 340 -10.27 14.26 27.12
CA PHE A 340 -11.21 13.15 26.94
C PHE A 340 -11.31 12.23 28.17
N THR A 341 -12.30 11.34 28.18
CA THR A 341 -12.44 10.30 29.20
C THR A 341 -11.94 8.97 28.65
N SER A 342 -11.15 8.21 29.40
CA SER A 342 -10.70 6.88 28.94
C SER A 342 -11.90 6.01 28.55
N GLY A 343 -11.84 5.40 27.37
CA GLY A 343 -12.95 4.67 26.76
C GLY A 343 -13.80 5.47 25.78
N ASP A 344 -13.64 6.80 25.72
CA ASP A 344 -14.27 7.66 24.72
C ASP A 344 -13.53 7.57 23.39
N LYS A 345 -14.13 6.92 22.40
CA LYS A 345 -13.58 6.75 21.05
C LYS A 345 -13.34 8.09 20.37
N ASP A 346 -14.32 8.98 20.38
CA ASP A 346 -14.24 10.25 19.62
C ASP A 346 -13.20 11.17 20.26
N GLY A 347 -13.22 11.27 21.60
CA GLY A 347 -12.20 12.02 22.33
C GLY A 347 -10.78 11.43 22.20
N PHE A 348 -10.65 10.10 22.10
CA PHE A 348 -9.38 9.44 21.80
C PHE A 348 -8.87 9.77 20.38
N VAL A 349 -9.74 9.72 19.36
CA VAL A 349 -9.36 10.05 17.98
C VAL A 349 -8.89 11.50 17.88
N ASP A 350 -9.62 12.43 18.51
CA ASP A 350 -9.20 13.83 18.61
C ASP A 350 -7.81 13.99 19.24
N ALA A 351 -7.54 13.28 20.33
CA ALA A 351 -6.24 13.32 21.01
C ALA A 351 -5.12 12.70 20.16
N LEU A 352 -5.39 11.58 19.49
CA LEU A 352 -4.44 10.91 18.60
C LEU A 352 -4.06 11.79 17.42
N LEU A 353 -5.05 12.40 16.75
CA LEU A 353 -4.83 13.33 15.64
C LEU A 353 -4.01 14.53 16.11
N ALA A 354 -4.40 15.13 17.24
CA ALA A 354 -3.69 16.27 17.83
C ALA A 354 -2.22 15.96 18.16
N ALA A 355 -1.93 14.78 18.70
CA ALA A 355 -0.57 14.34 18.97
C ALA A 355 0.26 14.12 17.68
N LEU A 356 -0.38 13.76 16.57
CA LEU A 356 0.24 13.50 15.27
C LEU A 356 0.44 14.75 14.39
N ARG A 357 -0.24 15.87 14.69
CA ARG A 357 -0.14 17.15 13.97
C ARG A 357 1.27 17.60 13.60
N PRO A 358 2.30 17.47 14.46
CA PRO A 358 3.66 17.86 14.11
C PRO A 358 4.18 17.16 12.85
N ILE A 359 3.78 15.91 12.63
CA ILE A 359 4.15 15.15 11.43
C ILE A 359 3.13 15.31 10.32
N THR A 360 1.81 15.32 10.61
CA THR A 360 0.81 15.42 9.54
C THR A 360 0.81 16.79 8.86
N GLN A 361 1.18 17.87 9.56
CA GLN A 361 1.42 19.19 8.94
C GLN A 361 2.50 19.13 7.86
N LEU A 362 3.44 18.18 7.93
CA LEU A 362 4.51 18.02 6.93
C LEU A 362 3.99 17.44 5.61
N LEU A 363 2.75 16.92 5.57
CA LEU A 363 2.09 16.43 4.36
C LEU A 363 1.50 17.57 3.50
N ASP A 364 1.46 18.80 4.04
CA ASP A 364 1.10 19.98 3.28
C ASP A 364 2.25 20.30 2.28
N PRO A 365 1.96 20.48 0.98
CA PRO A 365 2.99 20.79 0.00
C PRO A 365 3.72 22.10 0.28
N GLU A 366 3.10 23.04 1.01
CA GLU A 366 3.71 24.31 1.43
C GLU A 366 4.48 24.17 2.75
N ALA A 367 4.54 22.98 3.36
CA ALA A 367 5.22 22.77 4.62
C ALA A 367 6.72 23.05 4.49
N GLN A 368 7.21 23.90 5.39
CA GLN A 368 8.61 24.22 5.54
C GLN A 368 9.11 23.77 6.90
N ILE A 369 10.30 23.19 6.92
CA ILE A 369 11.03 22.89 8.14
C ILE A 369 12.24 23.79 8.27
N SER A 370 12.52 24.22 9.50
CA SER A 370 13.76 24.92 9.84
C SER A 370 14.51 24.14 10.91
N PHE A 371 15.76 23.78 10.67
CA PHE A 371 16.60 23.07 11.65
C PHE A 371 18.04 23.59 11.63
N LYS A 372 18.81 23.26 12.67
CA LYS A 372 20.23 23.65 12.77
C LYS A 372 21.13 22.56 12.17
N ALA A 373 21.70 22.82 11.01
CA ALA A 373 22.81 22.05 10.46
C ALA A 373 24.15 22.48 11.08
N LEU A 374 25.06 21.53 11.31
CA LEU A 374 26.41 21.76 11.85
C LEU A 374 26.43 22.51 13.21
N GLY A 375 25.32 22.50 13.96
CA GLY A 375 25.17 23.15 15.27
C GLY A 375 25.04 24.68 15.26
N PHE A 376 25.25 25.37 14.14
CA PHE A 376 25.19 26.84 14.07
C PHE A 376 24.45 27.41 12.85
N LEU A 377 24.23 26.62 11.80
CA LEU A 377 23.60 27.09 10.56
C LEU A 377 22.12 26.73 10.57
N THR A 378 21.23 27.73 10.54
CA THR A 378 19.79 27.46 10.37
C THR A 378 19.52 27.24 8.89
N VAL A 379 19.04 26.06 8.53
CA VAL A 379 18.59 25.70 7.18
C VAL A 379 17.07 25.67 7.20
N THR A 380 16.45 26.31 6.21
CA THR A 380 15.01 26.17 5.96
C THR A 380 14.85 25.42 4.65
N ALA A 381 13.99 24.41 4.64
CA ALA A 381 13.74 23.56 3.49
C ALA A 381 12.23 23.36 3.31
N ASN A 382 11.79 23.38 2.05
CA ASN A 382 10.47 22.85 1.69
C ASN A 382 10.54 21.32 1.79
N ILE A 383 9.49 20.72 2.33
CA ILE A 383 9.39 19.26 2.40
C ILE A 383 8.83 18.70 1.09
N GLY A 384 7.96 19.44 0.39
CA GLY A 384 7.47 19.04 -0.93
C GLY A 384 6.73 17.69 -0.97
N LEU A 385 6.23 17.19 0.17
CA LEU A 385 5.33 16.04 0.20
C LEU A 385 3.98 16.45 -0.37
N ARG A 386 3.44 15.63 -1.26
CA ARG A 386 2.24 15.99 -2.02
C ARG A 386 1.12 15.04 -1.70
N MET A 387 0.38 15.37 -0.64
CA MET A 387 -0.73 14.54 -0.19
C MET A 387 -1.83 14.42 -1.25
N PHE A 388 -2.21 15.54 -1.86
CA PHE A 388 -3.33 15.62 -2.81
C PHE A 388 -2.92 15.99 -4.23
N ASP A 389 -1.73 16.57 -4.40
CA ASP A 389 -1.34 17.22 -5.65
C ASP A 389 -0.54 16.26 -6.54
N PRO A 390 -1.06 15.85 -7.71
CA PRO A 390 -0.33 14.97 -8.63
C PRO A 390 0.80 15.71 -9.35
N GLN A 391 1.93 15.06 -9.59
CA GLN A 391 3.02 15.64 -10.37
C GLN A 391 2.88 15.33 -11.86
N ILE A 392 3.43 16.20 -12.71
CA ILE A 392 3.77 15.81 -14.08
C ILE A 392 5.26 15.55 -14.16
N THR A 393 5.64 14.32 -14.50
CA THR A 393 7.04 13.93 -14.66
C THR A 393 7.69 14.70 -15.82
N ASP A 394 9.02 14.66 -15.90
CA ASP A 394 9.73 15.33 -16.99
C ASP A 394 9.32 14.82 -18.38
N ASP A 395 8.87 13.57 -18.46
CA ASP A 395 8.34 12.92 -19.66
C ASP A 395 6.88 13.31 -19.99
N GLY A 396 6.28 14.23 -19.23
CA GLY A 396 4.88 14.64 -19.40
C GLY A 396 3.87 13.63 -18.88
N ASN A 397 4.30 12.64 -18.08
CA ASN A 397 3.40 11.63 -17.54
C ASN A 397 2.81 12.07 -16.20
N TYR A 398 1.57 11.64 -15.97
CA TYR A 398 0.90 11.85 -14.70
C TYR A 398 1.48 10.93 -13.63
N ALA A 399 1.95 11.52 -12.53
CA ALA A 399 2.37 10.82 -11.33
C ALA A 399 1.40 11.17 -10.19
N ALA A 400 0.76 10.13 -9.65
CA ALA A 400 -0.27 10.26 -8.63
C ALA A 400 0.28 10.88 -7.32
N SER A 401 -0.59 11.60 -6.62
CA SER A 401 -0.34 12.07 -5.26
C SER A 401 -0.22 10.92 -4.25
N ILE A 402 0.20 11.22 -3.02
CA ILE A 402 0.27 10.20 -1.94
C ILE A 402 -1.10 9.56 -1.73
N TYR A 403 -2.15 10.37 -1.63
CA TYR A 403 -3.50 9.86 -1.39
C TYR A 403 -3.99 8.98 -2.53
N GLU A 404 -3.81 9.40 -3.79
CA GLU A 404 -4.21 8.63 -4.97
C GLU A 404 -3.48 7.28 -5.05
N ASN A 405 -2.21 7.24 -4.64
CA ASN A 405 -1.44 6.00 -4.57
C ASN A 405 -1.90 5.07 -3.43
N LEU A 406 -2.34 5.62 -2.29
CA LEU A 406 -2.84 4.84 -1.15
C LEU A 406 -4.28 4.35 -1.35
N LEU A 407 -5.09 5.11 -2.08
CA LEU A 407 -6.54 4.89 -2.18
C LEU A 407 -6.94 3.48 -2.63
N PRO A 408 -6.31 2.85 -3.64
CA PRO A 408 -6.64 1.48 -4.02
C PRO A 408 -6.44 0.48 -2.86
N LEU A 409 -5.39 0.66 -2.05
CA LEU A 409 -5.10 -0.19 -0.90
C LEU A 409 -6.15 0.00 0.21
N LEU A 410 -6.50 1.26 0.50
CA LEU A 410 -7.51 1.59 1.51
C LEU A 410 -8.89 1.05 1.10
N GLU A 411 -9.25 1.19 -0.17
CA GLU A 411 -10.49 0.63 -0.72
C GLU A 411 -10.55 -0.90 -0.62
N GLN A 412 -9.41 -1.60 -0.75
CA GLN A 412 -9.34 -3.05 -0.55
C GLN A 412 -9.60 -3.46 0.92
N LEU A 413 -9.33 -2.59 1.88
CA LEU A 413 -9.71 -2.77 3.29
C LEU A 413 -11.22 -2.56 3.53
N GLY A 414 -11.96 -2.09 2.52
CA GLY A 414 -13.38 -1.78 2.61
C GLY A 414 -13.67 -0.31 2.91
N MET A 415 -12.68 0.57 2.80
CA MET A 415 -12.81 2.01 3.01
C MET A 415 -13.32 2.69 1.73
N ASN A 416 -14.46 2.24 1.21
CA ASN A 416 -15.02 2.68 -0.08
C ASN A 416 -15.88 3.95 0.03
N ASP A 417 -15.99 4.51 1.23
CA ASP A 417 -16.66 5.78 1.57
C ASP A 417 -15.68 6.97 1.67
N LEU A 418 -14.40 6.74 1.35
CA LEU A 418 -13.38 7.77 1.32
C LEU A 418 -13.67 8.83 0.24
N PRO A 419 -13.38 10.11 0.49
CA PRO A 419 -13.60 11.19 -0.48
C PRO A 419 -12.73 11.03 -1.72
N THR A 420 -13.14 11.61 -2.84
CA THR A 420 -12.24 11.81 -3.99
C THR A 420 -11.08 12.73 -3.61
N THR A 421 -9.95 12.68 -4.32
CA THR A 421 -8.79 13.56 -4.06
C THR A 421 -9.18 15.04 -4.09
N GLU A 422 -10.09 15.42 -4.99
CA GLU A 422 -10.59 16.80 -5.13
C GLU A 422 -11.41 17.23 -3.92
N GLU A 423 -12.39 16.42 -3.49
CA GLU A 423 -13.20 16.69 -2.30
C GLU A 423 -12.33 16.75 -1.04
N TYR A 424 -11.36 15.84 -0.95
CA TYR A 424 -10.45 15.76 0.18
C TYR A 424 -9.58 17.02 0.29
N LYS A 425 -8.97 17.43 -0.83
CA LYS A 425 -8.19 18.65 -0.94
C LYS A 425 -9.02 19.89 -0.59
N ALA A 426 -10.23 20.00 -1.15
CA ALA A 426 -11.12 21.12 -0.91
C ALA A 426 -11.48 21.28 0.57
N ASN A 427 -11.78 20.16 1.25
CA ASN A 427 -12.06 20.15 2.68
C ASN A 427 -10.85 20.61 3.51
N TYR A 428 -9.65 20.07 3.23
CA TYR A 428 -8.43 20.46 3.94
C TYR A 428 -8.17 21.97 3.86
N TYR A 429 -8.19 22.55 2.65
CA TYR A 429 -7.90 23.97 2.47
C TYR A 429 -9.00 24.88 3.06
N ALA A 430 -10.27 24.44 3.04
CA ALA A 430 -11.35 25.14 3.73
C ALA A 430 -11.13 25.20 5.25
N VAL A 431 -10.74 24.08 5.86
CA VAL A 431 -10.42 24.03 7.31
C VAL A 431 -9.15 24.83 7.62
N LYS A 432 -8.14 24.79 6.74
CA LYS A 432 -6.89 25.59 6.88
C LYS A 432 -7.19 27.08 6.87
N GLU A 433 -8.10 27.55 6.02
CA GLU A 433 -8.52 28.95 5.97
C GLU A 433 -9.32 29.35 7.23
N GLU A 434 -10.22 28.50 7.72
CA GLU A 434 -11.09 28.80 8.86
C GLU A 434 -10.38 28.71 10.21
N SER A 435 -9.59 27.64 10.41
CA SER A 435 -9.08 27.21 11.73
C SER A 435 -7.55 27.18 11.84
N GLY A 436 -6.84 27.43 10.74
CA GLY A 436 -5.38 27.42 10.68
C GLY A 436 -4.77 26.04 10.45
N ALA A 437 -3.47 26.03 10.08
CA ALA A 437 -2.77 24.82 9.62
C ALA A 437 -2.70 23.70 10.67
N ALA A 438 -2.54 24.04 11.96
CA ALA A 438 -2.47 23.05 13.03
C ALA A 438 -3.74 22.21 13.12
N VAL A 439 -4.93 22.85 13.10
CA VAL A 439 -6.22 22.15 13.20
C VAL A 439 -6.52 21.43 11.88
N ALA A 440 -6.25 22.06 10.74
CA ALA A 440 -6.46 21.45 9.43
C ALA A 440 -5.64 20.16 9.21
N ALA A 441 -4.51 20.02 9.90
CA ALA A 441 -3.68 18.83 9.81
C ALA A 441 -4.36 17.55 10.34
N ASP A 442 -5.42 17.68 11.14
CA ASP A 442 -6.28 16.55 11.51
C ASP A 442 -6.97 15.95 10.29
N GLU A 443 -7.37 16.80 9.34
CA GLU A 443 -8.08 16.39 8.13
C GLU A 443 -7.25 15.42 7.30
N PHE A 444 -5.90 15.43 7.35
CA PHE A 444 -5.07 14.48 6.58
C PHE A 444 -5.28 13.00 6.95
N LEU A 445 -5.66 12.72 8.19
CA LEU A 445 -5.86 11.35 8.67
C LEU A 445 -7.30 11.08 9.09
N LYS A 446 -8.08 12.12 9.42
CA LYS A 446 -9.42 11.95 9.98
C LYS A 446 -10.37 11.14 9.08
N PRO A 447 -10.54 11.42 7.77
CA PRO A 447 -11.38 10.59 6.90
C PRO A 447 -10.91 9.13 6.82
N ILE A 448 -9.60 8.89 6.86
CA ILE A 448 -9.00 7.56 6.86
C ILE A 448 -9.32 6.84 8.17
N LEU A 449 -9.15 7.50 9.32
CA LEU A 449 -9.47 6.92 10.62
C LEU A 449 -10.97 6.68 10.78
N ASP A 450 -11.82 7.64 10.40
CA ASP A 450 -13.27 7.52 10.48
C ASP A 450 -13.77 6.32 9.66
N SER A 451 -13.28 6.18 8.42
CA SER A 451 -13.62 5.05 7.56
C SER A 451 -13.06 3.72 8.08
N LEU A 452 -11.83 3.71 8.62
CA LEU A 452 -11.25 2.51 9.25
C LEU A 452 -12.11 2.05 10.42
N PHE A 453 -12.52 2.98 11.29
CA PHE A 453 -13.40 2.65 12.39
C PHE A 453 -14.76 2.16 11.90
N ALA A 454 -15.41 2.87 10.98
CA ALA A 454 -16.75 2.52 10.51
C ALA A 454 -16.80 1.18 9.75
N ASN A 455 -15.76 0.87 8.96
CA ASN A 455 -15.79 -0.25 8.01
C ASN A 455 -14.97 -1.47 8.45
N VAL A 456 -14.08 -1.32 9.44
CA VAL A 456 -13.24 -2.41 9.96
C VAL A 456 -13.47 -2.64 11.45
N VAL A 457 -13.31 -1.62 12.28
CA VAL A 457 -13.33 -1.80 13.75
C VAL A 457 -14.75 -1.97 14.30
N ASP A 458 -15.67 -1.08 13.95
CA ASP A 458 -17.05 -1.07 14.45
C ASP A 458 -17.84 -2.32 14.07
N PRO A 459 -17.72 -2.89 12.84
CA PRO A 459 -18.35 -4.16 12.51
C PRO A 459 -17.87 -5.32 13.41
N ILE A 460 -16.58 -5.35 13.76
CA ILE A 460 -16.02 -6.34 14.69
C ILE A 460 -16.47 -6.03 16.12
N ALA A 461 -16.50 -4.76 16.52
CA ALA A 461 -16.93 -4.39 17.87
C ALA A 461 -18.40 -4.71 18.14
N ALA A 462 -19.27 -4.56 17.12
CA ALA A 462 -20.70 -4.82 17.21
C ALA A 462 -21.04 -6.32 17.17
N ASP A 463 -20.37 -7.08 16.30
CA ASP A 463 -20.51 -8.53 16.20
C ASP A 463 -19.12 -9.15 15.97
N PRO A 464 -18.42 -9.58 17.02
CA PRO A 464 -16.99 -9.94 16.94
C PRO A 464 -16.69 -11.03 15.92
N LEU A 465 -17.52 -12.08 15.90
CA LEU A 465 -17.26 -13.21 15.04
C LEU A 465 -17.76 -12.93 13.61
N ASN A 466 -18.98 -12.44 13.43
CA ASN A 466 -19.47 -12.15 12.07
C ASN A 466 -18.78 -10.94 11.44
N GLY A 467 -18.43 -9.93 12.23
CA GLY A 467 -17.63 -8.79 11.82
C GLY A 467 -16.23 -9.21 11.38
N LEU A 468 -15.56 -10.07 12.17
CA LEU A 468 -14.26 -10.62 11.78
C LEU A 468 -14.36 -11.44 10.50
N ILE A 469 -15.36 -12.32 10.36
CA ILE A 469 -15.58 -13.08 9.12
C ILE A 469 -15.67 -12.13 7.92
N LYS A 470 -16.45 -11.06 8.02
CA LYS A 470 -16.63 -10.10 6.92
C LYS A 470 -15.34 -9.40 6.50
N VAL A 471 -14.48 -9.05 7.47
CA VAL A 471 -13.30 -8.18 7.25
C VAL A 471 -12.01 -9.00 7.04
N LEU A 472 -11.90 -10.20 7.60
CA LEU A 472 -10.68 -11.02 7.57
C LEU A 472 -10.11 -11.22 6.16
N PRO A 473 -10.90 -11.50 5.11
CA PRO A 473 -10.35 -11.62 3.75
C PRO A 473 -9.78 -10.31 3.19
N ARG A 474 -10.28 -9.15 3.61
CA ARG A 474 -9.79 -7.84 3.18
C ARG A 474 -8.41 -7.59 3.76
N LEU A 475 -8.27 -7.82 5.07
CA LEU A 475 -6.99 -7.73 5.78
C LEU A 475 -5.98 -8.71 5.20
N ALA A 476 -6.38 -9.96 5.02
CA ALA A 476 -5.53 -10.99 4.44
C ALA A 476 -5.11 -10.65 3.00
N TYR A 477 -6.00 -10.08 2.19
CA TYR A 477 -5.67 -9.69 0.82
C TYR A 477 -4.64 -8.55 0.76
N VAL A 478 -4.72 -7.57 1.66
CA VAL A 478 -3.76 -6.46 1.74
C VAL A 478 -2.37 -6.92 2.19
N VAL A 479 -2.31 -7.94 3.05
CA VAL A 479 -1.04 -8.53 3.50
C VAL A 479 -0.46 -9.50 2.48
N ASP A 480 -1.30 -10.36 1.88
CA ASP A 480 -0.92 -11.40 0.94
C ASP A 480 -0.10 -10.83 -0.24
N GLY A 481 0.97 -11.53 -0.61
CA GLY A 481 1.80 -11.19 -1.76
C GLY A 481 2.52 -9.85 -1.66
N ASP A 482 2.84 -9.39 -0.45
CA ASP A 482 3.57 -8.13 -0.19
C ASP A 482 2.86 -6.88 -0.73
N ARG A 483 1.53 -6.91 -0.87
CA ARG A 483 0.77 -5.79 -1.44
C ARG A 483 0.94 -4.53 -0.62
N LEU A 484 0.75 -4.58 0.71
CA LEU A 484 1.00 -3.44 1.59
C LEU A 484 2.39 -2.83 1.36
N ASN A 485 3.44 -3.67 1.36
CA ASN A 485 4.80 -3.21 1.09
C ASN A 485 4.92 -2.54 -0.28
N THR A 486 4.36 -3.14 -1.32
CA THR A 486 4.45 -2.64 -2.70
C THR A 486 3.80 -1.26 -2.83
N TYR A 487 2.61 -1.06 -2.25
CA TYR A 487 1.91 0.23 -2.28
C TYR A 487 2.65 1.31 -1.49
N ILE A 488 3.13 0.99 -0.29
CA ILE A 488 3.89 1.96 0.52
C ILE A 488 5.23 2.30 -0.13
N GLN A 489 5.95 1.32 -0.66
CA GLN A 489 7.21 1.57 -1.38
C GLN A 489 6.98 2.40 -2.64
N LYS A 490 5.86 2.22 -3.34
CA LYS A 490 5.46 3.07 -4.47
C LYS A 490 5.22 4.51 -4.04
N VAL A 491 4.54 4.74 -2.92
CA VAL A 491 4.37 6.10 -2.37
C VAL A 491 5.72 6.74 -2.09
N LEU A 492 6.63 6.01 -1.42
CA LEU A 492 7.97 6.52 -1.11
C LEU A 492 8.79 6.80 -2.38
N SER A 493 8.70 5.93 -3.40
CA SER A 493 9.42 6.12 -4.67
C SER A 493 8.90 7.28 -5.50
N ASP A 494 7.58 7.46 -5.55
CA ASP A 494 6.95 8.52 -6.35
C ASP A 494 7.20 9.91 -5.74
N GLN A 495 7.33 10.01 -4.41
CA GLN A 495 7.74 11.26 -3.75
C GLN A 495 9.24 11.51 -3.90
N GLY A 496 10.05 10.46 -4.02
CA GLY A 496 11.48 10.54 -4.30
C GLY A 496 12.27 11.33 -3.26
N LYS A 497 12.99 12.35 -3.72
CA LYS A 497 13.82 13.23 -2.89
C LYS A 497 13.03 14.46 -2.47
N ILE A 498 12.81 14.62 -1.16
CA ILE A 498 11.79 15.57 -0.66
C ILE A 498 12.37 16.78 0.10
N VAL A 499 13.51 16.67 0.78
CA VAL A 499 14.09 17.80 1.55
C VAL A 499 15.30 18.36 0.84
N SER A 500 15.15 19.48 0.12
CA SER A 500 16.28 20.23 -0.45
C SER A 500 16.92 21.12 0.62
N LEU A 501 18.16 20.83 1.01
CA LEU A 501 18.92 21.73 1.88
C LEU A 501 19.48 22.92 1.08
N GLU A 502 18.61 23.73 0.48
CA GLU A 502 18.96 24.85 -0.40
C GLU A 502 19.93 25.85 0.25
N GLY A 503 19.78 26.10 1.56
CA GLY A 503 20.71 26.93 2.32
C GLY A 503 22.13 26.36 2.45
N LEU A 504 22.29 25.04 2.28
CA LEU A 504 23.58 24.35 2.25
C LEU A 504 24.13 24.27 0.82
N ALA A 505 23.27 24.04 -0.17
CA ALA A 505 23.61 24.02 -1.60
C ALA A 505 24.27 25.33 -2.05
N ALA A 506 23.80 26.49 -1.57
CA ALA A 506 24.42 27.77 -1.87
C ALA A 506 25.88 27.91 -1.38
N SER A 507 26.31 27.07 -0.41
CA SER A 507 27.67 27.08 0.15
C SER A 507 28.62 26.03 -0.45
N PHE A 508 28.07 25.02 -1.14
CA PHE A 508 28.81 23.96 -1.83
C PHE A 508 28.39 23.94 -3.29
N ALA A 509 29.27 24.27 -4.23
CA ALA A 509 28.95 24.39 -5.67
C ALA A 509 28.42 23.07 -6.30
N GLY A 510 27.14 22.76 -6.12
CA GLY A 510 26.42 21.58 -6.61
C GLY A 510 24.98 21.49 -6.06
N ASP A 511 24.20 20.53 -6.56
CA ASP A 511 22.89 20.19 -5.99
C ASP A 511 23.08 19.83 -4.52
N GLY A 512 22.35 20.52 -3.62
CA GLY A 512 22.49 20.30 -2.18
C GLY A 512 22.11 18.88 -1.77
N PRO A 513 22.51 18.46 -0.56
CA PRO A 513 22.10 17.17 -0.01
C PRO A 513 20.58 17.09 0.06
N LEU A 514 20.03 15.95 -0.36
CA LEU A 514 18.59 15.70 -0.44
C LEU A 514 18.21 14.48 0.40
N LEU A 515 17.14 14.58 1.20
CA LEU A 515 16.57 13.39 1.86
C LEU A 515 15.86 12.53 0.81
N ASP A 516 16.39 11.33 0.58
CA ASP A 516 15.82 10.33 -0.33
C ASP A 516 14.94 9.33 0.44
N LEU A 517 13.62 9.43 0.28
CA LEU A 517 12.67 8.56 0.97
C LEU A 517 12.80 7.09 0.55
N THR A 518 13.34 6.80 -0.63
CA THR A 518 13.51 5.41 -1.10
C THR A 518 14.54 4.64 -0.29
N THR A 519 15.37 5.35 0.47
CA THR A 519 16.39 4.75 1.34
C THR A 519 15.90 4.53 2.77
N LEU A 520 14.67 4.95 3.10
CA LEU A 520 14.04 4.62 4.37
C LEU A 520 13.70 3.13 4.36
N GLY A 521 14.48 2.32 5.09
CA GLY A 521 14.36 0.86 5.15
C GLY A 521 13.09 0.33 5.85
N LEU A 522 11.92 0.84 5.47
CA LEU A 522 10.63 0.41 5.97
C LEU A 522 10.20 -0.89 5.29
N ASP A 523 10.36 -2.01 5.99
CA ASP A 523 9.92 -3.32 5.52
C ASP A 523 8.51 -3.63 6.06
N LEU A 524 7.53 -3.69 5.15
CA LEU A 524 6.15 -4.10 5.42
C LEU A 524 5.78 -5.34 4.61
N SER A 525 6.77 -6.17 4.26
CA SER A 525 6.54 -7.46 3.58
C SER A 525 5.65 -8.38 4.42
N THR A 526 5.05 -9.36 3.76
CA THR A 526 4.28 -10.45 4.39
C THR A 526 5.11 -11.11 5.50
N ALA A 527 6.40 -11.32 5.26
CA ALA A 527 7.33 -11.88 6.23
C ALA A 527 7.54 -10.94 7.43
N ALA A 528 7.74 -9.64 7.19
CA ALA A 528 7.86 -8.65 8.26
C ALA A 528 6.57 -8.56 9.10
N ILE A 529 5.40 -8.61 8.46
CA ILE A 529 4.09 -8.61 9.13
C ILE A 529 3.91 -9.89 9.96
N ASN A 530 4.29 -11.06 9.44
CA ASN A 530 4.28 -12.30 10.22
C ASN A 530 5.19 -12.18 11.45
N ASN A 531 6.38 -11.59 11.32
CA ASN A 531 7.28 -11.36 12.46
C ASN A 531 6.70 -10.37 13.51
N LEU A 532 5.72 -9.54 13.14
CA LEU A 532 4.99 -8.70 14.09
C LEU A 532 3.93 -9.47 14.87
N ILE A 533 3.47 -10.61 14.33
CA ILE A 533 2.59 -11.56 15.00
C ILE A 533 3.48 -12.48 15.84
N PRO A 534 3.20 -12.70 17.13
CA PRO A 534 4.01 -13.61 17.92
C PRO A 534 4.00 -15.02 17.31
N ASP A 535 5.16 -15.54 16.91
CA ASP A 535 5.34 -16.93 16.44
C ASP A 535 4.81 -17.93 17.47
N SER A 536 4.84 -17.51 18.74
CA SER A 536 4.34 -18.29 19.84
C SER A 536 3.75 -17.46 20.96
N ILE A 537 2.86 -18.09 21.73
CA ILE A 537 2.14 -17.45 22.83
C ILE A 537 2.42 -18.23 24.10
N ASP A 538 3.04 -17.57 25.08
CA ASP A 538 3.15 -18.11 26.43
C ASP A 538 1.80 -17.96 27.16
N ILE A 539 0.97 -19.00 27.04
CA ILE A 539 -0.29 -19.12 27.76
C ILE A 539 -0.08 -19.67 29.19
N GLY A 540 1.09 -20.21 29.50
CA GLY A 540 1.45 -20.65 30.85
C GLY A 540 1.59 -19.47 31.83
N SER A 541 1.98 -18.30 31.33
CA SER A 541 1.97 -17.05 32.11
C SER A 541 0.59 -16.69 32.71
N LEU A 542 -0.52 -17.15 32.12
CA LEU A 542 -1.89 -16.84 32.54
C LEU A 542 -2.30 -17.48 33.88
N ILE A 543 -1.66 -18.60 34.26
CA ILE A 543 -1.94 -19.32 35.52
C ILE A 543 -1.08 -18.81 36.67
N GLY A 544 0.01 -18.09 36.38
CA GLY A 544 0.92 -17.56 37.40
C GLY A 544 1.63 -18.62 38.25
N ASP A 545 1.58 -19.90 37.85
CA ASP A 545 2.16 -21.03 38.59
C ASP A 545 3.55 -21.45 38.09
N GLY A 546 4.05 -20.79 37.05
CA GLY A 546 5.36 -21.05 36.44
C GLY A 546 5.36 -22.21 35.44
N THR A 547 4.19 -22.67 34.98
CA THR A 547 4.09 -23.63 33.88
C THR A 547 4.60 -23.00 32.58
N GLU A 548 5.62 -23.59 31.96
CA GLU A 548 6.13 -23.16 30.65
C GLU A 548 5.26 -23.83 29.56
N LEU A 549 4.26 -23.09 29.06
CA LEU A 549 3.37 -23.57 28.00
C LEU A 549 3.29 -22.53 26.89
N VAL A 550 3.84 -22.91 25.74
CA VAL A 550 3.97 -22.06 24.57
C VAL A 550 3.14 -22.66 23.43
N LEU A 551 2.16 -21.90 22.92
CA LEU A 551 1.43 -22.25 21.71
C LEU A 551 2.16 -21.69 20.50
N ASN A 552 2.62 -22.55 19.60
CA ASN A 552 3.19 -22.11 18.34
C ASN A 552 2.07 -21.83 17.35
N ILE A 553 1.91 -20.57 16.96
CA ILE A 553 0.86 -20.13 16.02
C ILE A 553 1.31 -20.43 14.59
N GLY A 554 2.61 -20.26 14.30
CA GLY A 554 3.14 -20.37 12.95
C GLY A 554 2.63 -19.27 12.01
N ASP A 555 2.96 -19.39 10.73
CA ASP A 555 2.52 -18.44 9.72
C ASP A 555 1.02 -18.54 9.45
N LEU A 556 0.36 -17.38 9.33
CA LEU A 556 -1.04 -17.33 8.92
C LEU A 556 -1.19 -17.65 7.42
N PRO A 557 -2.22 -18.41 7.01
CA PRO A 557 -2.45 -18.78 5.62
C PRO A 557 -3.10 -17.63 4.84
N TRP A 558 -2.36 -16.53 4.62
CA TRP A 558 -2.89 -15.27 4.07
C TRP A 558 -3.63 -15.44 2.75
N THR A 559 -3.07 -16.19 1.79
CA THR A 559 -3.73 -16.42 0.49
C THR A 559 -5.07 -17.15 0.66
N THR A 560 -5.12 -18.15 1.55
CA THR A 560 -6.35 -18.92 1.82
C THR A 560 -7.41 -18.05 2.53
N LEU A 561 -6.99 -17.19 3.45
CA LEU A 561 -7.86 -16.25 4.15
C LEU A 561 -8.36 -15.15 3.22
N ALA A 562 -7.52 -14.66 2.30
CA ALA A 562 -7.90 -13.65 1.32
C ALA A 562 -8.98 -14.15 0.35
N ASN A 563 -8.97 -15.46 0.06
CA ASN A 563 -9.88 -16.07 -0.90
C ASN A 563 -11.11 -16.74 -0.26
N CYS A 564 -11.25 -16.78 1.08
CA CYS A 564 -12.48 -17.22 1.74
C CYS A 564 -13.63 -16.18 1.62
N ALA A 565 -13.74 -15.52 0.47
CA ALA A 565 -14.62 -14.37 0.28
C ALA A 565 -15.62 -14.62 -0.85
N THR A 566 -16.60 -13.73 -0.90
CA THR A 566 -17.31 -13.37 -2.12
C THR A 566 -16.77 -12.04 -2.64
N LEU A 567 -16.86 -11.82 -3.94
CA LEU A 567 -16.50 -10.54 -4.57
C LEU A 567 -17.75 -9.75 -4.94
N SER A 568 -17.67 -8.43 -4.74
CA SER A 568 -18.65 -7.48 -5.22
C SER A 568 -17.95 -6.23 -5.76
N ALA A 569 -18.38 -5.74 -6.92
CA ALA A 569 -17.98 -4.43 -7.41
C ALA A 569 -18.66 -3.34 -6.57
N VAL A 570 -17.87 -2.42 -6.01
CA VAL A 570 -18.33 -1.25 -5.26
C VAL A 570 -17.75 0.02 -5.89
N PRO A 571 -18.42 1.19 -5.76
CA PRO A 571 -17.88 2.44 -6.28
C PRO A 571 -16.47 2.72 -5.75
N SER A 572 -15.63 3.32 -6.60
CA SER A 572 -14.26 3.71 -6.27
C SER A 572 -14.08 5.22 -6.42
N SER A 573 -13.41 5.81 -5.43
CA SER A 573 -12.99 7.22 -5.39
C SER A 573 -11.68 7.44 -6.13
N THR A 574 -11.05 6.37 -6.64
CA THR A 574 -9.82 6.48 -7.45
C THR A 574 -10.05 7.25 -8.75
N ILE A 575 -8.98 7.85 -9.25
CA ILE A 575 -8.98 8.55 -10.54
C ILE A 575 -8.95 7.56 -11.71
N THR A 576 -8.45 6.34 -11.50
CA THR A 576 -8.21 5.34 -12.55
C THR A 576 -9.37 4.38 -12.73
N ASN A 577 -10.18 4.09 -11.71
CA ASN A 577 -11.25 3.09 -11.80
C ASN A 577 -12.57 3.62 -11.23
N ALA A 578 -13.69 3.37 -11.92
CA ALA A 578 -15.05 3.67 -11.44
C ALA A 578 -15.51 2.74 -10.33
N TYR A 579 -14.99 1.51 -10.33
CA TYR A 579 -15.34 0.50 -9.35
C TYR A 579 -14.07 -0.19 -8.84
N THR A 580 -14.19 -0.82 -7.69
CA THR A 580 -13.17 -1.69 -7.11
C THR A 580 -13.83 -2.97 -6.62
N LEU A 581 -13.05 -4.05 -6.57
CA LEU A 581 -13.54 -5.34 -6.08
C LEU A 581 -13.36 -5.41 -4.57
N LEU A 582 -14.48 -5.45 -3.86
CA LEU A 582 -14.52 -5.65 -2.42
C LEU A 582 -14.67 -7.14 -2.10
N ARG A 583 -13.80 -7.63 -1.21
CA ARG A 583 -13.91 -8.97 -0.61
C ARG A 583 -14.81 -8.92 0.61
N THR A 584 -15.80 -9.79 0.67
CA THR A 584 -16.61 -9.99 1.89
C THR A 584 -16.59 -11.45 2.26
N GLY A 585 -16.16 -11.76 3.49
CA GLY A 585 -16.01 -13.14 3.92
C GLY A 585 -17.26 -13.99 3.75
N GLU A 586 -17.04 -15.18 3.21
CA GLU A 586 -18.02 -16.23 3.07
C GLU A 586 -17.88 -17.14 4.30
N THR A 587 -18.96 -17.26 5.06
CA THR A 587 -18.94 -17.86 6.40
C THR A 587 -18.40 -19.29 6.40
N ASP A 588 -18.86 -20.12 5.47
CA ASP A 588 -18.53 -21.54 5.47
C ASP A 588 -17.03 -21.74 5.25
N SER A 589 -16.46 -21.10 4.24
CA SER A 589 -15.02 -21.17 3.92
C SER A 589 -14.17 -20.49 4.98
N CYS A 590 -14.47 -19.25 5.39
CA CYS A 590 -13.62 -18.54 6.35
C CYS A 590 -13.56 -19.23 7.70
N ILE A 591 -14.71 -19.64 8.25
CA ILE A 591 -14.71 -20.29 9.56
C ILE A 591 -14.11 -21.69 9.48
N SER A 592 -14.32 -22.43 8.40
CA SER A 592 -13.65 -23.72 8.24
C SER A 592 -12.13 -23.57 8.13
N THR A 593 -11.63 -22.59 7.37
CA THR A 593 -10.19 -22.28 7.29
C THR A 593 -9.62 -21.95 8.67
N VAL A 594 -10.27 -21.06 9.43
CA VAL A 594 -9.83 -20.69 10.77
C VAL A 594 -9.87 -21.89 11.72
N MET A 595 -10.95 -22.69 11.69
CA MET A 595 -11.08 -23.85 12.58
C MET A 595 -10.08 -24.96 12.26
N TYR A 596 -9.72 -25.15 10.99
CA TYR A 596 -8.66 -26.08 10.59
C TYR A 596 -7.29 -25.62 11.05
N PHE A 597 -6.99 -24.33 10.90
CA PHE A 597 -5.77 -23.75 11.44
C PHE A 597 -5.71 -23.90 12.97
N LEU A 598 -6.79 -23.57 13.68
CA LEU A 598 -6.85 -23.71 15.13
C LEU A 598 -6.74 -25.16 15.60
N TYR A 599 -7.27 -26.12 14.84
CA TYR A 599 -7.05 -27.54 15.14
C TYR A 599 -5.56 -27.89 15.08
N ASP A 600 -4.87 -27.48 14.00
CA ASP A 600 -3.45 -27.77 13.79
C ASP A 600 -2.59 -27.14 14.90
N VAL A 601 -2.95 -25.94 15.36
CA VAL A 601 -2.25 -25.21 16.44
C VAL A 601 -2.51 -25.79 17.83
N ALA A 602 -3.76 -26.14 18.15
CA ALA A 602 -4.19 -26.36 19.54
C ALA A 602 -4.63 -27.79 19.87
N LEU A 603 -5.05 -28.59 18.89
CA LEU A 603 -5.64 -29.91 19.11
C LEU A 603 -4.80 -31.05 18.53
N ALA A 604 -4.11 -30.84 17.41
CA ALA A 604 -3.38 -31.89 16.70
C ALA A 604 -2.29 -32.52 17.58
N ASP A 605 -1.53 -31.70 18.32
CA ASP A 605 -0.52 -32.18 19.25
C ASP A 605 -1.12 -32.51 20.63
N THR A 606 -0.93 -33.75 21.06
CA THR A 606 -1.55 -34.28 22.29
C THR A 606 -0.97 -33.61 23.54
N ASP A 607 0.31 -33.27 23.55
CA ASP A 607 0.96 -32.65 24.70
C ASP A 607 0.49 -31.19 24.85
N THR A 608 0.45 -30.45 23.74
CA THR A 608 -0.12 -29.11 23.64
C THR A 608 -1.58 -29.09 24.11
N TYR A 609 -2.41 -29.99 23.60
CA TYR A 609 -3.81 -30.09 23.99
C TYR A 609 -4.00 -30.40 25.49
N ASN A 610 -3.23 -31.35 26.04
CA ASN A 610 -3.27 -31.68 27.46
C ASN A 610 -2.81 -30.52 28.35
N ALA A 611 -1.84 -29.75 27.88
CA ALA A 611 -1.36 -28.57 28.57
C ALA A 611 -2.41 -27.45 28.56
N ILE A 612 -3.09 -27.20 27.43
CA ILE A 612 -4.26 -26.29 27.36
C ILE A 612 -5.35 -26.74 28.33
N LYS A 613 -5.67 -28.04 28.36
CA LYS A 613 -6.67 -28.60 29.27
C LYS A 613 -6.31 -28.40 30.73
N THR A 614 -5.03 -28.52 31.07
CA THR A 614 -4.53 -28.27 32.44
C THR A 614 -4.60 -26.78 32.78
N LEU A 615 -4.22 -25.92 31.84
CA LEU A 615 -4.31 -24.46 31.97
C LEU A 615 -5.73 -23.99 32.24
N VAL A 616 -6.68 -24.39 31.39
CA VAL A 616 -8.08 -23.95 31.49
C VAL A 616 -8.70 -24.38 32.82
N LYS A 617 -8.28 -25.51 33.39
CA LYS A 617 -8.68 -25.91 34.74
C LYS A 617 -8.05 -25.07 35.83
N GLY A 618 -6.78 -24.70 35.67
CA GLY A 618 -6.04 -23.90 36.65
C GLY A 618 -6.54 -22.46 36.80
N VAL A 619 -7.12 -21.89 35.73
CA VAL A 619 -7.64 -20.51 35.74
C VAL A 619 -9.08 -20.38 36.24
N VAL A 620 -9.81 -21.49 36.42
CA VAL A 620 -11.19 -21.45 36.92
C VAL A 620 -11.29 -21.80 38.39
N PRO A 621 -12.33 -21.30 39.09
CA PRO A 621 -12.60 -21.72 40.47
C PRO A 621 -12.75 -23.24 40.62
N ASP A 622 -12.25 -23.80 41.72
CA ASP A 622 -12.28 -25.25 42.00
C ASP A 622 -13.68 -25.89 41.88
N ASN A 623 -14.73 -25.13 42.21
CA ASN A 623 -16.11 -25.60 42.12
C ASN A 623 -16.63 -25.73 40.67
N LEU A 624 -15.88 -25.26 39.69
CA LEU A 624 -16.15 -25.39 38.25
C LEU A 624 -15.28 -26.43 37.56
N ALA A 625 -14.19 -26.88 38.19
CA ALA A 625 -13.21 -27.79 37.58
C ALA A 625 -13.83 -29.10 37.06
N SER A 626 -14.74 -29.73 37.81
CA SER A 626 -15.42 -30.97 37.38
C SER A 626 -16.32 -30.77 36.16
N LEU A 627 -16.85 -29.56 36.02
CA LEU A 627 -17.71 -29.20 34.92
C LEU A 627 -16.89 -28.81 33.68
N ILE A 628 -15.69 -28.26 33.86
CA ILE A 628 -14.70 -28.09 32.79
C ILE A 628 -14.26 -29.43 32.23
N ASP A 629 -13.98 -30.39 33.11
CA ASP A 629 -13.70 -31.77 32.71
C ASP A 629 -14.81 -32.38 31.87
N SER A 630 -16.06 -32.13 32.26
CA SER A 630 -17.23 -32.60 31.51
C SER A 630 -17.29 -31.96 30.12
N VAL A 631 -16.95 -30.68 29.99
CA VAL A 631 -16.93 -29.98 28.70
C VAL A 631 -15.84 -30.52 27.78
N PHE A 632 -14.60 -30.63 28.26
CA PHE A 632 -13.52 -31.24 27.48
C PHE A 632 -13.94 -32.64 27.03
N SER A 633 -14.50 -33.45 27.93
CA SER A 633 -14.92 -34.82 27.59
C SER A 633 -16.03 -34.92 26.52
N VAL A 634 -16.87 -33.88 26.39
CA VAL A 634 -18.03 -33.90 25.49
C VAL A 634 -17.75 -33.20 24.17
N ALA A 635 -16.90 -32.16 24.15
CA ALA A 635 -16.66 -31.35 22.97
C ALA A 635 -15.27 -31.56 22.36
N LEU A 636 -14.21 -31.34 23.14
CA LEU A 636 -12.85 -31.24 22.60
C LEU A 636 -12.06 -32.57 22.64
N ASP A 637 -12.27 -33.42 23.66
CA ASP A 637 -11.61 -34.74 23.74
C ASP A 637 -12.04 -35.63 22.56
N PRO A 638 -13.33 -35.70 22.16
CA PRO A 638 -13.71 -36.45 20.96
C PRO A 638 -13.12 -35.86 19.68
N ALA A 639 -13.07 -34.52 19.58
CA ALA A 639 -12.53 -33.83 18.42
C ALA A 639 -11.02 -34.10 18.26
N GLN A 640 -10.26 -34.06 19.35
CA GLN A 640 -8.84 -34.38 19.35
C GLN A 640 -8.58 -35.87 19.07
N ALA A 641 -9.37 -36.76 19.68
CA ALA A 641 -9.26 -38.20 19.48
C ALA A 641 -9.62 -38.65 18.06
N ALA A 642 -10.29 -37.81 17.26
CA ALA A 642 -10.56 -38.07 15.86
C ALA A 642 -9.26 -38.20 15.04
N GLY A 643 -8.19 -37.52 15.45
CA GLY A 643 -6.87 -37.63 14.83
C GLY A 643 -6.70 -36.83 13.53
N ASP A 644 -7.77 -36.24 13.00
CA ASP A 644 -7.76 -35.36 11.84
C ASP A 644 -8.68 -34.15 12.03
N LYS A 645 -8.29 -33.02 11.42
CA LYS A 645 -8.98 -31.73 11.58
C LYS A 645 -10.38 -31.68 10.98
N TYR A 646 -10.67 -32.48 9.96
CA TYR A 646 -11.97 -32.48 9.29
C TYR A 646 -13.01 -33.17 10.16
N THR A 647 -12.72 -34.40 10.60
CA THR A 647 -13.58 -35.16 11.51
C THR A 647 -13.72 -34.45 12.84
N GLY A 648 -12.60 -33.94 13.40
CA GLY A 648 -12.59 -33.20 14.66
C GLY A 648 -13.47 -31.95 14.61
N TYR A 649 -13.36 -31.15 13.55
CA TYR A 649 -14.24 -30.00 13.34
C TYR A 649 -15.70 -30.39 13.18
N GLY A 650 -16.00 -31.46 12.43
CA GLY A 650 -17.37 -31.96 12.30
C GLY A 650 -18.02 -32.35 13.64
N LEU A 651 -17.25 -32.95 14.56
CA LEU A 651 -17.73 -33.26 15.91
C LEU A 651 -18.00 -32.00 16.74
N ILE A 652 -17.21 -30.94 16.56
CA ILE A 652 -17.44 -29.63 17.19
C ILE A 652 -18.71 -28.99 16.65
N LEU A 653 -18.87 -28.99 15.32
CA LEU A 653 -20.03 -28.42 14.63
C LEU A 653 -21.35 -29.06 15.04
N ASP A 654 -21.38 -30.38 15.25
CA ASP A 654 -22.60 -31.11 15.63
C ASP A 654 -22.76 -31.28 17.15
N ASN A 655 -21.84 -30.73 17.94
CA ASN A 655 -21.85 -30.89 19.38
C ASN A 655 -23.17 -30.35 19.98
N GLY A 656 -23.87 -31.15 20.78
CA GLY A 656 -25.16 -30.75 21.34
C GLY A 656 -25.13 -29.48 22.21
N LEU A 657 -23.95 -29.08 22.68
CA LEU A 657 -23.79 -27.91 23.54
C LEU A 657 -23.36 -26.65 22.77
N ILE A 658 -22.44 -26.74 21.80
CA ILE A 658 -21.91 -25.59 21.02
C ILE A 658 -22.18 -25.62 19.53
N GLY A 659 -22.53 -26.78 19.02
CA GLY A 659 -22.84 -26.99 17.62
C GLY A 659 -24.05 -26.22 17.15
N GLY A 660 -24.09 -25.95 15.84
CA GLY A 660 -25.20 -25.26 15.19
C GLY A 660 -26.51 -26.06 15.34
N MET A 661 -27.64 -25.36 15.22
CA MET A 661 -28.94 -26.00 15.07
C MET A 661 -29.42 -25.74 13.64
N PRO A 662 -29.11 -26.64 12.70
CA PRO A 662 -29.36 -26.37 11.30
C PRO A 662 -30.86 -26.43 11.01
N THR A 663 -31.42 -25.35 10.47
CA THR A 663 -32.84 -25.25 10.07
C THR A 663 -33.03 -25.05 8.57
N GLY A 664 -31.93 -24.91 7.81
CA GLY A 664 -31.94 -24.77 6.37
C GLY A 664 -32.16 -26.09 5.64
N ASN A 665 -32.09 -26.01 4.32
CA ASN A 665 -32.19 -27.16 3.44
C ASN A 665 -30.90 -28.00 3.48
N GLU A 666 -31.03 -29.31 3.25
CA GLU A 666 -29.88 -30.20 3.17
C GLU A 666 -28.97 -29.83 1.98
N ILE A 667 -27.67 -30.02 2.16
CA ILE A 667 -26.68 -29.92 1.09
C ILE A 667 -26.31 -31.35 0.70
N TRP A 668 -26.42 -31.66 -0.58
CA TRP A 668 -26.12 -32.97 -1.13
C TRP A 668 -24.63 -33.12 -1.44
N ARG A 669 -24.03 -34.25 -1.06
CA ARG A 669 -22.68 -34.64 -1.48
C ARG A 669 -22.73 -35.47 -2.75
N VAL A 670 -22.18 -34.93 -3.84
CA VAL A 670 -22.03 -35.60 -5.12
C VAL A 670 -20.56 -35.99 -5.32
N ASN A 671 -20.24 -37.28 -5.23
CA ASN A 671 -18.90 -37.78 -5.55
C ASN A 671 -18.81 -38.09 -7.04
N ALA A 672 -17.96 -37.39 -7.78
CA ALA A 672 -17.79 -37.53 -9.22
C ALA A 672 -16.37 -37.97 -9.58
N ALA A 673 -16.23 -39.16 -10.18
CA ALA A 673 -14.95 -39.74 -10.54
C ALA A 673 -14.93 -40.23 -12.00
N ALA A 674 -13.80 -40.00 -12.66
CA ALA A 674 -13.50 -40.48 -14.00
C ALA A 674 -12.31 -41.45 -13.94
N GLY A 675 -12.44 -42.60 -14.60
CA GLY A 675 -11.31 -43.49 -14.85
C GLY A 675 -10.38 -42.96 -15.95
N ALA A 676 -9.28 -43.67 -16.19
CA ALA A 676 -8.32 -43.33 -17.24
C ALA A 676 -8.96 -43.25 -18.65
N GLY A 677 -8.41 -42.38 -19.50
CA GLY A 677 -8.88 -42.15 -20.88
C GLY A 677 -9.90 -41.02 -21.05
N GLY A 678 -10.08 -40.19 -20.02
CA GLY A 678 -10.88 -38.97 -20.09
C GLY A 678 -10.99 -38.27 -18.75
N THR A 679 -11.86 -37.25 -18.70
CA THR A 679 -12.06 -36.37 -17.56
C THR A 679 -13.55 -36.17 -17.26
N ILE A 680 -13.85 -35.82 -16.01
CA ILE A 680 -15.14 -35.31 -15.56
C ILE A 680 -14.88 -33.98 -14.84
N SER A 681 -15.68 -32.95 -15.13
CA SER A 681 -15.57 -31.64 -14.49
C SER A 681 -16.96 -31.14 -14.06
N PRO A 682 -17.16 -30.79 -12.77
CA PRO A 682 -16.20 -30.91 -11.66
C PRO A 682 -16.00 -32.38 -11.23
N SER A 683 -14.85 -32.71 -10.59
CA SER A 683 -14.53 -34.03 -10.04
C SER A 683 -14.33 -33.98 -8.51
N GLY A 684 -14.40 -35.14 -7.84
CA GLY A 684 -14.29 -35.25 -6.38
C GLY A 684 -15.62 -35.13 -5.65
N ASP A 685 -15.57 -34.77 -4.37
CA ASP A 685 -16.77 -34.53 -3.54
C ASP A 685 -17.29 -33.10 -3.74
N ILE A 686 -18.44 -32.97 -4.39
CA ILE A 686 -19.07 -31.70 -4.75
C ILE A 686 -20.31 -31.47 -3.88
N ALA A 687 -20.40 -30.28 -3.28
CA ALA A 687 -21.58 -29.85 -2.54
C ALA A 687 -22.63 -29.23 -3.47
N VAL A 688 -23.88 -29.73 -3.42
CA VAL A 688 -25.01 -29.21 -4.21
C VAL A 688 -26.17 -28.90 -3.28
N LYS A 689 -26.61 -27.63 -3.21
CA LYS A 689 -27.77 -27.23 -2.39
C LYS A 689 -29.04 -27.96 -2.84
N GLN A 690 -29.94 -28.27 -1.90
CA GLN A 690 -31.27 -28.80 -2.24
C GLN A 690 -31.97 -27.91 -3.27
N ALA A 691 -32.62 -28.53 -4.26
CA ALA A 691 -33.27 -27.88 -5.41
C ALA A 691 -32.35 -27.11 -6.39
N ALA A 692 -31.05 -26.97 -6.11
CA ALA A 692 -30.08 -26.50 -7.09
C ALA A 692 -29.66 -27.66 -8.01
N SER A 693 -29.35 -27.34 -9.27
CA SER A 693 -28.85 -28.32 -10.23
C SER A 693 -27.37 -28.09 -10.50
N ARG A 694 -26.62 -29.18 -10.66
CA ARG A 694 -25.21 -29.14 -11.07
C ARG A 694 -24.99 -30.02 -12.29
N THR A 695 -24.36 -29.44 -13.31
CA THR A 695 -23.95 -30.18 -14.52
C THR A 695 -22.50 -30.62 -14.40
N PHE A 696 -22.26 -31.87 -14.80
CA PHE A 696 -20.97 -32.53 -14.88
C PHE A 696 -20.64 -32.77 -16.34
N THR A 697 -19.59 -32.15 -16.84
CA THR A 697 -19.11 -32.30 -18.21
C THR A 697 -18.06 -33.40 -18.26
N ILE A 698 -18.34 -34.42 -19.06
CA ILE A 698 -17.49 -35.58 -19.25
C ILE A 698 -16.86 -35.47 -20.62
N THR A 699 -15.54 -35.55 -20.69
CA THR A 699 -14.78 -35.44 -21.95
C THR A 699 -13.83 -36.61 -22.06
N ALA A 700 -13.99 -37.45 -23.08
CA ALA A 700 -13.03 -38.50 -23.40
C ALA A 700 -11.77 -37.90 -24.03
N ASP A 701 -10.61 -38.47 -23.73
CA ASP A 701 -9.36 -38.09 -24.37
C ASP A 701 -9.38 -38.48 -25.86
N ALA A 702 -8.47 -37.90 -26.64
CA ALA A 702 -8.33 -38.27 -28.04
C ALA A 702 -8.13 -39.79 -28.20
N GLY A 703 -8.90 -40.42 -29.10
CA GLY A 703 -8.88 -41.88 -29.33
C GLY A 703 -9.71 -42.70 -28.33
N HIS A 704 -10.41 -42.06 -27.40
CA HIS A 704 -11.26 -42.72 -26.42
C HIS A 704 -12.74 -42.36 -26.59
N THR A 705 -13.62 -43.22 -26.07
CA THR A 705 -15.05 -42.95 -25.91
C THR A 705 -15.52 -43.35 -24.52
N ILE A 706 -16.60 -42.74 -24.04
CA ILE A 706 -17.22 -43.10 -22.77
C ILE A 706 -17.71 -44.55 -22.88
N SER A 707 -17.11 -45.45 -22.12
CA SER A 707 -17.47 -46.87 -22.04
C SER A 707 -18.71 -47.04 -21.17
N SER A 708 -18.69 -46.44 -19.97
CA SER A 708 -19.86 -46.41 -19.09
C SER A 708 -19.89 -45.12 -18.28
N LEU A 709 -21.10 -44.60 -18.07
CA LEU A 709 -21.40 -43.57 -17.08
C LEU A 709 -22.44 -44.18 -16.13
N THR A 710 -22.15 -44.18 -14.84
CA THR A 710 -23.09 -44.65 -13.82
C THR A 710 -23.37 -43.55 -12.80
N VAL A 711 -24.63 -43.44 -12.38
CA VAL A 711 -25.10 -42.52 -11.34
C VAL A 711 -25.80 -43.34 -10.29
N ASN A 712 -25.30 -43.35 -9.05
CA ASN A 712 -25.72 -44.26 -7.98
C ASN A 712 -25.73 -45.73 -8.43
N GLY A 713 -24.71 -46.10 -9.21
CA GLY A 713 -24.56 -47.43 -9.80
C GLY A 713 -25.53 -47.75 -10.96
N GLN A 714 -26.43 -46.83 -11.33
CA GLN A 714 -27.34 -46.99 -12.47
C GLN A 714 -26.73 -46.41 -13.75
N ALA A 715 -26.72 -47.19 -14.83
CA ALA A 715 -26.10 -46.79 -16.09
C ALA A 715 -26.91 -45.72 -16.82
N VAL A 716 -26.24 -44.65 -17.26
CA VAL A 716 -26.77 -43.62 -18.14
C VAL A 716 -26.48 -44.03 -19.59
N ALA A 717 -27.35 -44.86 -20.16
CA ALA A 717 -27.14 -45.46 -21.48
C ALA A 717 -26.90 -44.44 -22.61
N ALA A 718 -27.40 -43.21 -22.46
CA ALA A 718 -27.23 -42.13 -23.44
C ALA A 718 -25.80 -41.57 -23.52
N ALA A 719 -24.92 -41.87 -22.57
CA ALA A 719 -23.53 -41.43 -22.55
C ALA A 719 -22.58 -42.40 -23.28
N ALA A 720 -22.92 -43.68 -23.34
CA ALA A 720 -22.06 -44.71 -23.90
C ALA A 720 -21.73 -44.47 -25.39
N GLY A 721 -20.45 -44.60 -25.75
CA GLY A 721 -19.92 -44.42 -27.10
C GLY A 721 -19.73 -42.96 -27.53
N LYS A 722 -19.96 -41.97 -26.66
CA LYS A 722 -19.72 -40.55 -26.94
C LYS A 722 -18.32 -40.13 -26.56
N THR A 723 -17.81 -39.09 -27.22
CA THR A 723 -16.56 -38.42 -26.86
C THR A 723 -16.76 -37.29 -25.85
N ALA A 724 -17.99 -36.78 -25.71
CA ALA A 724 -18.36 -35.83 -24.66
C ALA A 724 -19.82 -36.04 -24.22
N TYR A 725 -20.12 -35.79 -22.95
CA TYR A 725 -21.48 -35.86 -22.41
C TYR A 725 -21.64 -34.97 -21.19
N ASP A 726 -22.71 -34.17 -21.17
CA ASP A 726 -23.11 -33.42 -19.99
C ASP A 726 -24.19 -34.19 -19.22
N TYR A 727 -23.96 -34.39 -17.93
CA TYR A 727 -24.94 -34.97 -17.01
C TYR A 727 -25.32 -33.97 -15.93
N THR A 728 -26.61 -33.66 -15.80
CA THR A 728 -27.12 -32.75 -14.77
C THR A 728 -27.74 -33.52 -13.62
N VAL A 729 -27.18 -33.37 -12.42
CA VAL A 729 -27.82 -33.76 -11.17
C VAL A 729 -28.79 -32.64 -10.78
N ASN A 730 -30.07 -32.96 -10.63
CA ASN A 730 -31.08 -32.04 -10.12
C ASN A 730 -31.28 -32.26 -8.62
N GLY A 731 -30.92 -31.28 -7.80
CA GLY A 731 -31.01 -31.36 -6.34
C GLY A 731 -32.45 -31.43 -5.80
N ALA A 732 -33.48 -31.27 -6.65
CA ALA A 732 -34.88 -31.53 -6.28
C ALA A 732 -35.26 -33.02 -6.39
N ASP A 733 -34.51 -33.79 -7.18
CA ASP A 733 -34.75 -35.21 -7.45
C ASP A 733 -33.89 -36.14 -6.57
N VAL A 734 -32.93 -35.55 -5.83
CA VAL A 734 -32.13 -36.25 -4.81
C VAL A 734 -32.94 -36.27 -3.51
N THR A 735 -33.23 -37.46 -3.00
CA THR A 735 -33.89 -37.67 -1.70
C THR A 735 -32.94 -38.38 -0.76
N SER A 736 -32.50 -37.72 0.32
CA SER A 736 -31.87 -38.39 1.45
C SER A 736 -32.86 -39.41 2.03
N ASN A 737 -32.37 -40.63 2.26
CA ASN A 737 -33.11 -41.64 2.99
C ASN A 737 -32.76 -41.63 4.49
N ASP A 738 -31.90 -40.71 4.95
CA ASP A 738 -31.33 -40.72 6.30
C ASP A 738 -31.72 -39.46 7.10
N PRO A 739 -32.57 -39.58 8.14
CA PRO A 739 -32.94 -38.44 8.98
C PRO A 739 -31.79 -37.89 9.85
N ALA A 740 -30.65 -38.58 9.90
CA ALA A 740 -29.46 -38.19 10.65
C ALA A 740 -28.21 -38.42 9.80
N ASN A 741 -27.99 -37.60 8.77
CA ASN A 741 -26.85 -37.72 7.86
C ASN A 741 -25.51 -37.88 8.60
N GLN A 742 -25.07 -39.14 8.72
CA GLN A 742 -23.79 -39.51 9.32
C GLN A 742 -22.99 -40.52 8.48
N ASN A 743 -23.42 -40.97 7.29
CA ASN A 743 -22.53 -41.62 6.29
C ASN A 743 -23.25 -42.16 5.04
N THR A 744 -23.63 -41.33 4.06
CA THR A 744 -23.70 -41.78 2.65
C THR A 744 -23.36 -40.65 1.68
N THR A 745 -22.64 -40.98 0.61
CA THR A 745 -22.62 -40.16 -0.60
C THR A 745 -24.04 -40.13 -1.17
N ASP A 746 -24.64 -38.94 -1.31
CA ASP A 746 -26.02 -38.81 -1.80
C ASP A 746 -26.13 -39.17 -3.28
N VAL A 747 -25.10 -38.81 -4.05
CA VAL A 747 -24.96 -39.13 -5.47
C VAL A 747 -23.53 -39.55 -5.82
N THR A 748 -23.32 -40.73 -6.38
CA THR A 748 -22.03 -41.16 -6.94
C THR A 748 -22.10 -41.17 -8.46
N ILE A 749 -21.24 -40.42 -9.13
CA ILE A 749 -21.05 -40.43 -10.58
C ILE A 749 -19.71 -41.10 -10.88
N ALA A 750 -19.74 -42.22 -11.60
CA ALA A 750 -18.52 -42.91 -12.02
C ALA A 750 -18.51 -43.08 -13.54
N VAL A 751 -17.41 -42.69 -14.17
CA VAL A 751 -17.18 -42.80 -15.62
C VAL A 751 -16.02 -43.73 -15.89
N THR A 752 -16.16 -44.60 -16.89
CA THR A 752 -15.05 -45.35 -17.48
C THR A 752 -14.98 -45.07 -18.96
N PHE A 753 -13.76 -45.05 -19.51
CA PHE A 753 -13.52 -44.85 -20.94
C PHE A 753 -12.99 -46.14 -21.57
N ALA A 754 -13.15 -46.24 -22.88
CA ALA A 754 -12.59 -47.30 -23.70
C ALA A 754 -11.84 -46.70 -24.88
N ASP A 755 -10.68 -47.27 -25.19
CA ASP A 755 -9.89 -46.95 -26.37
C ASP A 755 -10.57 -47.45 -27.67
N GLU A 756 -9.97 -47.16 -28.82
CA GLU A 756 -10.46 -47.59 -30.15
C GLU A 756 -10.60 -49.12 -30.31
N SER A 757 -10.05 -49.93 -29.39
CA SER A 757 -10.16 -51.39 -29.37
C SER A 757 -11.39 -51.90 -28.60
N GLY A 758 -12.12 -51.01 -27.92
CA GLY A 758 -13.32 -51.32 -27.15
C GLY A 758 -13.03 -52.00 -25.81
N LYS A 759 -11.80 -51.92 -25.32
CA LYS A 759 -11.38 -52.51 -24.06
C LYS A 759 -11.35 -51.41 -22.98
N PRO A 760 -12.04 -51.56 -21.84
CA PRO A 760 -11.90 -50.62 -20.74
C PRO A 760 -10.46 -50.73 -20.21
N ASP A 761 -9.79 -49.59 -20.04
CA ASP A 761 -8.48 -49.54 -19.39
C ASP A 761 -8.65 -49.99 -17.91
N PRO A 762 -7.68 -50.68 -17.30
CA PRO A 762 -7.80 -51.14 -15.92
C PRO A 762 -7.98 -49.93 -15.00
N GLY A 763 -9.06 -49.93 -14.21
CA GLY A 763 -9.31 -48.90 -13.19
C GLY A 763 -8.22 -48.87 -12.12
N PRO A 764 -8.24 -47.85 -11.22
CA PRO A 764 -7.21 -47.67 -10.22
C PRO A 764 -7.10 -48.89 -9.30
N ASP A 765 -5.87 -49.32 -9.02
CA ASP A 765 -5.56 -50.32 -8.01
C ASP A 765 -5.72 -49.67 -6.62
N PRO A 766 -6.64 -50.12 -5.76
CA PRO A 766 -6.83 -49.57 -4.42
C PRO A 766 -5.61 -49.72 -3.49
N ALA A 767 -4.53 -50.35 -3.96
CA ALA A 767 -3.29 -50.56 -3.22
C ALA A 767 -2.09 -49.77 -3.78
N ASP A 768 -2.27 -48.84 -4.73
CA ASP A 768 -1.20 -47.99 -5.26
C ASP A 768 -1.04 -46.70 -4.42
N PRO A 769 0.02 -46.57 -3.60
CA PRO A 769 0.24 -45.40 -2.74
C PRO A 769 0.66 -44.13 -3.51
N THR A 770 0.67 -44.15 -4.84
CA THR A 770 0.94 -42.98 -5.68
C THR A 770 -0.31 -42.35 -6.30
N ASP A 771 -1.51 -42.82 -5.93
CA ASP A 771 -2.79 -42.23 -6.34
C ASP A 771 -3.02 -40.86 -5.64
N PRO A 772 -3.14 -39.75 -6.39
CA PRO A 772 -3.45 -38.43 -5.83
C PRO A 772 -4.88 -38.29 -5.28
N THR A 773 -5.72 -39.33 -5.42
CA THR A 773 -7.11 -39.37 -4.88
C THR A 773 -7.24 -40.20 -3.60
N ASP A 774 -6.14 -40.75 -3.07
CA ASP A 774 -6.11 -41.39 -1.75
C ASP A 774 -6.12 -40.33 -0.63
N PRO A 775 -7.17 -40.27 0.22
CA PRO A 775 -7.25 -39.31 1.32
C PRO A 775 -6.20 -39.51 2.42
N SER A 776 -5.36 -40.56 2.34
CA SER A 776 -4.25 -40.82 3.26
C SER A 776 -2.87 -40.35 2.77
N ASN A 777 -2.77 -39.73 1.59
CA ASN A 777 -1.50 -39.28 1.00
C ASN A 777 -1.14 -37.81 1.38
N PRO A 778 -0.06 -37.55 2.14
CA PRO A 778 0.18 -36.26 2.79
C PRO A 778 1.10 -35.27 2.03
N THR A 779 1.27 -35.36 0.72
CA THR A 779 2.11 -34.42 -0.09
C THR A 779 1.42 -34.19 -1.44
N ASP A 780 1.10 -32.99 -1.96
CA ASP A 780 1.73 -31.66 -1.94
C ASP A 780 0.77 -30.65 -2.65
N PRO A 781 0.58 -29.40 -2.19
CA PRO A 781 0.00 -28.32 -2.97
C PRO A 781 1.08 -27.51 -3.74
N SER A 782 0.89 -27.42 -5.06
CA SER A 782 1.50 -26.46 -5.99
C SER A 782 2.98 -26.64 -6.36
N GLY A 783 3.21 -26.90 -7.65
CA GLY A 783 4.52 -26.76 -8.26
C GLY A 783 4.94 -25.30 -8.35
N ASN A 784 5.98 -24.94 -7.59
CA ASN A 784 7.00 -24.01 -8.09
C ASN A 784 8.34 -24.29 -7.40
N ASN A 785 9.32 -24.69 -8.21
CA ASN A 785 10.66 -25.07 -7.76
C ASN A 785 11.48 -23.83 -7.37
N ASN A 786 11.95 -23.76 -6.13
CA ASN A 786 13.33 -23.38 -5.82
C ASN A 786 13.72 -23.72 -4.37
N GLN A 787 14.35 -24.89 -4.18
CA GLN A 787 15.09 -25.23 -2.97
C GLN A 787 16.57 -24.85 -3.16
N GLY A 788 17.07 -23.94 -2.32
CA GLY A 788 18.48 -23.82 -1.94
C GLY A 788 18.59 -24.15 -0.45
N GLY A 789 19.14 -25.32 -0.12
CA GLY A 789 19.13 -25.85 1.24
C GLY A 789 20.22 -25.31 2.18
N ASN A 790 20.07 -25.61 3.48
CA ASN A 790 21.20 -26.05 4.30
C ASN A 790 20.75 -26.77 5.58
N ASN A 791 21.48 -27.84 5.92
CA ASN A 791 21.36 -28.63 7.14
C ASN A 791 22.04 -27.93 8.33
N ASN A 792 21.53 -28.04 9.56
CA ASN A 792 22.27 -28.73 10.64
C ASN A 792 21.46 -29.06 11.90
N GLN A 793 21.89 -30.13 12.54
CA GLN A 793 21.37 -30.83 13.73
C GLN A 793 21.64 -30.12 15.07
N GLY A 794 20.86 -30.51 16.09
CA GLY A 794 21.41 -30.72 17.44
C GLY A 794 20.46 -30.43 18.59
N GLY A 795 19.84 -31.48 19.15
CA GLY A 795 18.96 -31.36 20.32
C GLY A 795 19.70 -31.21 21.66
N ASN A 796 18.92 -30.93 22.71
CA ASN A 796 19.08 -31.57 24.02
C ASN A 796 17.90 -31.29 24.95
N ASN A 797 17.36 -32.38 25.50
CA ASN A 797 16.56 -32.38 26.72
C ASN A 797 17.37 -31.85 27.90
N ASN A 798 16.73 -31.18 28.85
CA ASN A 798 17.09 -31.35 30.26
C ASN A 798 15.95 -30.94 31.20
N GLY A 799 15.55 -31.89 32.04
CA GLY A 799 14.69 -31.65 33.18
C GLY A 799 15.36 -30.78 34.24
N GLY A 800 14.56 -29.92 34.86
CA GLY A 800 14.94 -29.07 35.98
C GLY A 800 13.81 -29.01 37.01
N LYS A 801 14.17 -29.29 38.26
CA LYS A 801 13.31 -29.39 39.44
C LYS A 801 12.96 -28.01 39.99
N LEU A 802 11.70 -27.82 40.42
CA LEU A 802 11.15 -26.60 41.04
C LEU A 802 12.01 -25.99 42.16
N PRO A 803 12.02 -24.65 42.25
CA PRO A 803 11.89 -23.90 43.49
C PRO A 803 10.57 -23.10 43.55
N THR A 804 10.09 -22.93 44.78
CA THR A 804 8.83 -22.31 45.18
C THR A 804 8.93 -20.81 45.52
N VAL A 805 7.78 -20.13 45.44
CA VAL A 805 7.31 -18.93 46.18
C VAL A 805 7.39 -17.55 45.48
N ASN A 806 6.23 -17.16 44.91
CA ASN A 806 5.39 -15.99 45.23
C ASN A 806 5.98 -14.57 45.09
N ASN A 807 5.39 -13.75 44.21
CA ASN A 807 5.06 -12.36 44.50
C ASN A 807 3.92 -11.87 43.59
N GLY A 808 2.83 -11.45 44.23
CA GLY A 808 1.54 -11.15 43.60
C GLY A 808 1.55 -9.96 42.64
N ASN A 809 0.68 -10.06 41.63
CA ASN A 809 0.34 -8.98 40.71
C ASN A 809 -1.18 -8.66 40.84
N PRO A 810 -1.62 -7.42 41.09
CA PRO A 810 -3.01 -7.07 41.39
C PRO A 810 -3.89 -6.73 40.17
N ASN A 811 -3.41 -6.85 38.93
CA ASN A 811 -4.08 -6.25 37.75
C ASN A 811 -4.92 -7.20 36.88
N LEU A 812 -5.63 -8.15 37.49
CA LEU A 812 -6.77 -8.78 36.83
C LEU A 812 -8.05 -8.18 37.43
N PRO A 813 -8.95 -7.54 36.64
CA PRO A 813 -10.27 -7.23 37.14
C PRO A 813 -10.90 -8.53 37.59
N ASN A 814 -11.22 -8.58 38.87
CA ASN A 814 -11.86 -9.71 39.54
C ASN A 814 -13.33 -9.74 39.11
N THR A 815 -13.59 -10.09 37.85
CA THR A 815 -14.95 -10.17 37.30
C THR A 815 -15.62 -11.44 37.80
N GLY A 816 -16.27 -11.29 38.97
CA GLY A 816 -17.57 -11.91 39.17
C GLY A 816 -17.61 -13.40 39.47
N ALA A 817 -16.97 -13.85 40.55
CA ALA A 817 -17.27 -15.15 41.16
C ALA A 817 -18.77 -15.35 41.55
N GLN A 818 -19.59 -14.29 41.50
CA GLN A 818 -21.04 -14.32 41.79
C GLN A 818 -21.94 -14.50 40.55
N GLU A 819 -21.48 -14.23 39.33
CA GLU A 819 -22.30 -14.42 38.10
C GLU A 819 -22.19 -15.85 37.54
N ILE A 820 -21.14 -16.57 37.93
CA ILE A 820 -20.89 -17.98 37.58
C ILE A 820 -21.98 -18.93 38.13
N ALA A 821 -22.76 -18.51 39.12
CA ALA A 821 -23.70 -19.37 39.85
C ALA A 821 -24.93 -19.86 39.02
N GLY A 822 -25.11 -19.39 37.79
CA GLY A 822 -26.26 -19.74 36.93
C GLY A 822 -25.94 -20.27 35.53
N MET A 823 -24.66 -20.47 35.15
CA MET A 823 -24.26 -20.63 33.74
C MET A 823 -23.71 -22.03 33.40
N SER A 824 -23.89 -22.47 32.15
CA SER A 824 -23.21 -23.66 31.63
C SER A 824 -21.73 -23.36 31.37
N VAL A 825 -20.85 -24.14 31.97
CA VAL A 825 -19.38 -23.95 31.92
C VAL A 825 -18.73 -24.07 30.55
N LEU A 826 -19.41 -24.65 29.57
CA LEU A 826 -18.93 -24.63 28.18
C LEU A 826 -18.80 -23.21 27.63
N THR A 827 -19.70 -22.35 28.06
CA THR A 827 -19.79 -20.93 27.72
C THR A 827 -18.50 -20.24 28.20
N VAL A 828 -18.00 -20.58 29.41
CA VAL A 828 -16.73 -20.05 29.98
C VAL A 828 -15.49 -20.51 29.18
N ILE A 829 -15.47 -21.74 28.68
CA ILE A 829 -14.28 -22.33 28.02
C ILE A 829 -14.06 -21.74 26.63
N LEU A 830 -15.12 -21.58 25.85
CA LEU A 830 -15.03 -20.94 24.53
C LEU A 830 -14.82 -19.43 24.65
N ALA A 831 -15.26 -18.81 25.73
CA ALA A 831 -14.89 -17.45 26.05
C ALA A 831 -13.44 -17.28 26.49
N VAL A 832 -12.82 -18.30 27.08
CA VAL A 832 -11.37 -18.28 27.34
C VAL A 832 -10.59 -18.56 26.06
N ALA A 833 -11.08 -19.41 25.15
CA ALA A 833 -10.43 -19.67 23.86
C ALA A 833 -10.62 -18.53 22.84
N ALA A 834 -11.83 -18.03 22.67
CA ALA A 834 -12.14 -16.86 21.85
C ALA A 834 -11.71 -15.56 22.53
N GLY A 835 -11.78 -15.48 23.86
CA GLY A 835 -11.18 -14.40 24.64
C GLY A 835 -9.66 -14.45 24.59
N ALA A 836 -9.03 -15.62 24.49
CA ALA A 836 -7.61 -15.73 24.15
C ALA A 836 -7.37 -15.26 22.72
N ILE A 837 -8.19 -15.61 21.73
CA ILE A 837 -8.08 -15.10 20.34
C ILE A 837 -8.28 -13.57 20.25
N VAL A 838 -9.23 -13.02 20.99
CA VAL A 838 -9.48 -11.57 21.09
C VAL A 838 -8.39 -10.88 21.91
N TRP A 839 -7.92 -11.49 22.99
CA TRP A 839 -6.76 -11.05 23.79
C TRP A 839 -5.45 -11.17 23.00
N LEU A 840 -5.35 -12.11 22.04
CA LEU A 840 -4.24 -12.25 21.10
C LEU A 840 -4.23 -11.14 20.07
N VAL A 841 -5.41 -10.65 19.68
CA VAL A 841 -5.56 -9.48 18.81
C VAL A 841 -5.39 -8.17 19.59
N LEU A 842 -5.68 -8.13 20.89
CA LEU A 842 -5.77 -6.88 21.66
C LEU A 842 -4.70 -6.68 22.75
N ARG A 843 -3.89 -7.69 23.11
CA ARG A 843 -2.83 -7.54 24.12
C ARG A 843 -1.45 -7.43 23.50
N LYS A 844 -1.00 -6.19 23.31
CA LYS A 844 0.43 -5.85 23.20
C LYS A 844 0.81 -4.78 24.23
N ARG A 845 0.73 -5.12 25.52
CA ARG A 845 1.55 -4.49 26.57
C ARG A 845 1.88 -5.52 27.64
N ILE A 846 3.13 -5.97 27.64
CA ILE A 846 4.12 -6.01 28.73
C ILE A 846 5.29 -6.87 28.20
N VAL A 847 6.19 -6.24 27.45
CA VAL A 847 7.62 -6.51 27.57
C VAL A 847 8.27 -5.14 27.73
N LYS A 848 8.20 -4.62 28.96
CA LYS A 848 9.29 -3.81 29.50
C LYS A 848 10.17 -4.82 30.23
N GLU A 849 11.11 -5.41 29.51
CA GLU A 849 12.46 -5.60 30.03
C GLU A 849 13.43 -4.85 29.13
#